data_AF-A0A445A7A3-F1
#
_entry.id   AF-A0A445A7A3-F1
#
_cell.length_a   1.000
_cell.length_b   1.000
_cell.length_c   1.000
_cell.angle_alpha   90.00
_cell.angle_beta   90.00
_cell.angle_gamma   90.00
#
_symmetry.space_group_name_H-M   'P 1'
#
loop_
_entity.id
_entity.type
_entity.pdbx_description
1 polymer ?
#
loop_
_entity_poly.entity_id
_entity_poly.type
_entity_poly.pdbx_seq_one_letter_code
_entity_poly.pdbx_strand_id
1 'polypeptide(L)'
;MIQGFSACKLTVTSHTLAASLHSLSLSSLTLSPSLSRFFWRRSCSISPAAASHLRFQSPEMAANDRKTPKLPVKGKRNILITSALPYVNNVPHLGNIIGCVLSADVYARYCRLRGYNAIYICGTDEYGTATETKAMEENCSPKEICDKYHAIHKDIYEWFDISFDEFGRTSAPQQTEVCQAIFKRLLDNKWLSENTMQQLYCDTCKRFLADRLVEGICPTPGCEYDSARGDQCEKCGKLLNPTELKTPRCKVCQNTPRIRDTDHLFLELPLLREKLEKYIEEVKGSWSSNAKQTTASWLREGLKPRCITRDLKWGVPVPHEKYSDKVFYVWFDAPIGYVSITACYTTEWEKWWKNPENVELYQFMGKDNVPFHTVMFPSTLLGTGENWTLMKTISVTEYLNYEAGKFSKSKGIGVFGNDAKDTNIPVEVWRYYLLTNRPEVSDTLFTWPDLQAKLNSELLNNLGNFINRVLSFIAKPEGQGYDSAIPALADGLSSESHDPTKKLAERISAYVDQYIEEMEKVRLKQGLKIAMAISTEGNGYLQECEFWRLYKENKPLCSLVMKTAVGVVYILACLLEPFMPSLTQEVFKQLNLSTELHLSLCDEKGDVNKAKIPWEILNAGHKIGKPQPLFKELKDEDVEFYRKKFAGSQADRILRAEAEAGKVAEELKKTKISDGGKKKSSSKSSNDGKNKAAPEPEITISRLDIRVGLIKKAQKHPDADSLYVEEIDVGEEQPRTVVSGLVKYIPLEEMQNRKVCVLCNLKPATMRGIKSQAMVLAASNSDHTKVELVEPPSSAKVGERVTFPGFEGNPDELLNPKKKVWETLQVDLQSNGELVACYKDVPLTTSAGVCKVSSIQNGSIR
;
A
#
# COMPACT_ATOMS: atom_id res chain seq x y z
N MET A 1 -35.00 25.26 -35.42
CA MET A 1 -34.56 26.19 -36.48
C MET A 1 -35.02 27.58 -36.03
N ILE A 2 -34.13 28.60 -35.95
CA ILE A 2 -34.43 30.02 -35.59
C ILE A 2 -34.90 30.22 -34.11
N GLN A 3 -34.07 30.81 -33.22
CA GLN A 3 -34.04 32.22 -32.71
C GLN A 3 -35.30 32.69 -31.93
N GLY A 4 -35.23 33.56 -30.90
CA GLY A 4 -34.07 34.19 -30.22
C GLY A 4 -34.48 35.40 -29.34
N PHE A 5 -33.50 36.14 -28.78
CA PHE A 5 -33.60 37.45 -28.07
C PHE A 5 -34.35 37.48 -26.69
N SER A 6 -34.14 38.44 -25.76
CA SER A 6 -33.02 39.37 -25.45
C SER A 6 -33.30 40.19 -24.17
N ALA A 7 -32.26 40.68 -23.46
CA ALA A 7 -32.31 41.88 -22.60
C ALA A 7 -30.90 42.49 -22.36
N CYS A 8 -30.80 43.83 -22.28
CA CYS A 8 -29.58 44.63 -22.01
C CYS A 8 -29.52 45.08 -20.53
N LYS A 9 -28.38 45.43 -19.88
CA LYS A 9 -27.41 46.55 -20.09
C LYS A 9 -28.11 47.94 -20.09
N LEU A 10 -27.62 49.03 -19.45
CA LEU A 10 -26.39 49.31 -18.65
C LEU A 10 -26.48 50.71 -17.96
N THR A 11 -25.98 50.89 -16.71
CA THR A 11 -25.41 52.16 -16.08
C THR A 11 -26.23 53.48 -16.03
N VAL A 12 -26.02 54.50 -15.16
CA VAL A 12 -25.28 54.74 -13.87
C VAL A 12 -26.25 55.57 -12.92
N THR A 13 -26.01 56.56 -12.02
CA THR A 13 -24.88 57.34 -11.40
C THR A 13 -25.40 58.11 -10.15
N SER A 14 -24.65 58.26 -9.04
CA SER A 14 -24.62 59.46 -8.14
C SER A 14 -23.75 59.29 -6.86
N HIS A 15 -23.54 60.37 -6.08
CA HIS A 15 -22.64 60.50 -4.91
C HIS A 15 -23.35 60.94 -3.62
N THR A 16 -22.74 60.69 -2.44
CA THR A 16 -22.76 61.61 -1.26
C THR A 16 -21.53 61.42 -0.35
N LEU A 17 -21.37 62.23 0.72
CA LEU A 17 -20.10 62.49 1.42
C LEU A 17 -20.31 62.86 2.92
N ALA A 18 -19.22 62.83 3.71
CA ALA A 18 -19.03 63.39 5.08
C ALA A 18 -19.71 62.65 6.27
N ALA A 19 -19.33 62.83 7.54
CA ALA A 19 -18.03 63.10 8.20
C ALA A 19 -18.19 63.05 9.75
N SER A 20 -17.13 62.78 10.53
CA SER A 20 -17.00 63.18 11.96
C SER A 20 -15.57 62.98 12.50
N LEU A 21 -15.21 63.75 13.53
CA LEU A 21 -13.88 63.80 14.17
C LEU A 21 -14.03 64.13 15.66
N HIS A 22 -13.21 63.53 16.54
CA HIS A 22 -12.71 63.99 17.86
C HIS A 22 -12.23 62.77 18.67
N SER A 23 -11.27 62.82 19.62
CA SER A 23 -9.98 63.54 19.80
C SER A 23 -9.41 63.18 21.18
N LEU A 24 -8.10 63.40 21.41
CA LEU A 24 -7.39 63.30 22.72
C LEU A 24 -7.11 61.85 23.22
N SER A 25 -6.07 61.54 24.01
CA SER A 25 -4.81 62.27 24.32
C SER A 25 -3.79 61.43 25.13
N LEU A 26 -2.49 61.67 24.90
CA LEU A 26 -1.33 61.48 25.84
C LEU A 26 -0.93 60.02 26.25
N SER A 27 0.29 59.73 26.76
CA SER A 27 1.67 60.08 26.31
C SER A 27 2.77 59.48 27.23
N SER A 28 3.80 58.82 26.67
CA SER A 28 5.15 58.59 27.24
C SER A 28 6.01 57.83 26.21
N LEU A 29 7.31 58.03 25.91
CA LEU A 29 8.53 58.49 26.63
C LEU A 29 9.00 57.50 27.73
N THR A 30 10.12 56.76 27.64
CA THR A 30 11.30 56.75 26.73
C THR A 30 11.83 55.29 26.58
N LEU A 31 13.05 54.87 26.16
CA LEU A 31 14.37 55.47 25.85
C LEU A 31 15.16 54.53 24.87
N SER A 32 16.48 54.70 24.70
CA SER A 32 17.42 53.92 23.87
C SER A 32 18.88 54.21 24.37
N PRO A 33 20.01 53.61 23.89
CA PRO A 33 20.20 52.57 22.87
C PRO A 33 21.27 51.49 23.25
N SER A 34 21.68 50.70 22.22
CA SER A 34 22.97 49.98 22.09
C SER A 34 23.08 48.57 22.73
N LEU A 35 23.97 47.68 22.27
CA LEU A 35 25.14 47.85 21.38
C LEU A 35 25.43 46.57 20.56
N SER A 36 25.65 46.67 19.25
CA SER A 36 26.44 45.66 18.49
C SER A 36 26.91 46.18 17.12
N ARG A 37 28.21 46.01 16.82
CA ARG A 37 28.86 46.23 15.52
C ARG A 37 30.08 45.30 15.40
N PHE A 38 30.37 44.89 14.16
CA PHE A 38 31.67 44.79 13.45
C PHE A 38 31.66 43.54 12.51
N PHE A 39 31.53 43.72 11.19
CA PHE A 39 32.59 43.98 10.16
C PHE A 39 33.46 42.73 9.85
N TRP A 40 34.03 42.47 8.65
CA TRP A 40 33.72 42.79 7.23
C TRP A 40 34.85 42.23 6.31
N ARG A 41 34.55 41.75 5.08
CA ARG A 41 35.38 41.64 3.84
C ARG A 41 34.81 40.53 2.92
N ARG A 42 34.40 40.81 1.66
CA ARG A 42 35.19 40.88 0.40
C ARG A 42 35.76 39.50 -0.03
N SER A 43 35.60 39.04 -1.28
CA SER A 43 35.83 39.78 -2.54
C SER A 43 34.89 39.47 -3.74
N CYS A 44 35.05 40.29 -4.79
CA CYS A 44 34.52 40.30 -6.17
C CYS A 44 34.50 38.95 -6.95
N SER A 45 33.78 38.74 -8.07
CA SER A 45 32.76 39.56 -8.81
C SER A 45 32.17 38.79 -10.02
N ILE A 46 30.86 38.89 -10.31
CA ILE A 46 30.21 38.54 -11.60
C ILE A 46 29.11 39.58 -11.94
N SER A 47 28.77 39.72 -13.24
CA SER A 47 27.89 40.73 -13.86
C SER A 47 26.38 40.63 -13.49
N PRO A 48 25.62 41.74 -13.44
CA PRO A 48 24.20 41.74 -13.05
C PRO A 48 23.24 41.35 -14.20
N ALA A 49 22.80 40.08 -14.25
CA ALA A 49 21.80 39.61 -15.21
C ALA A 49 20.84 38.51 -14.69
N ALA A 50 20.69 38.33 -13.36
CA ALA A 50 19.77 37.35 -12.77
C ALA A 50 19.40 37.72 -11.32
N ALA A 51 18.46 38.65 -11.09
CA ALA A 51 18.11 39.12 -9.75
C ALA A 51 16.66 39.60 -9.57
N SER A 52 15.68 38.89 -10.13
CA SER A 52 14.25 39.20 -9.94
C SER A 52 13.42 37.93 -9.75
N HIS A 53 13.25 37.51 -8.48
CA HIS A 53 12.08 36.80 -7.90
C HIS A 53 12.44 36.13 -6.57
N LEU A 54 12.67 36.93 -5.53
CA LEU A 54 12.50 36.51 -4.14
C LEU A 54 11.74 37.61 -3.39
N ARG A 55 10.41 37.51 -3.38
CA ARG A 55 9.56 38.22 -2.41
C ARG A 55 9.14 37.21 -1.35
N PHE A 56 9.43 37.51 -0.08
CA PHE A 56 8.72 36.89 1.02
C PHE A 56 7.24 37.28 0.89
N GLN A 57 6.34 36.30 0.85
CA GLN A 57 4.90 36.52 0.87
C GLN A 57 4.40 36.57 2.32
N SER A 58 3.44 37.46 2.60
CA SER A 58 2.75 37.53 3.88
C SER A 58 1.66 36.45 4.00
N PRO A 59 1.19 36.10 5.22
CA PRO A 59 0.27 34.99 5.43
C PRO A 59 -1.09 35.09 4.71
N GLU A 60 -1.50 36.29 4.29
CA GLU A 60 -2.83 36.56 3.73
C GLU A 60 -3.01 36.09 2.27
N MET A 61 -1.93 35.70 1.57
CA MET A 61 -2.03 35.18 0.19
C MET A 61 -2.36 33.69 0.09
N ALA A 62 -2.46 32.96 1.20
CA ALA A 62 -2.67 31.49 1.21
C ALA A 62 -4.11 31.03 0.90
N ALA A 63 -5.03 31.95 0.58
CA ALA A 63 -6.48 31.71 0.64
C ALA A 63 -7.18 31.42 -0.71
N ASN A 64 -6.48 31.44 -1.86
CA ASN A 64 -7.16 31.55 -3.16
C ASN A 64 -6.59 30.68 -4.30
N ASP A 65 -6.41 29.38 -4.06
CA ASP A 65 -6.08 28.37 -5.10
C ASP A 65 -7.04 27.16 -5.07
N ARG A 66 -8.30 27.38 -4.61
CA ARG A 66 -9.37 26.37 -4.69
C ARG A 66 -9.90 26.32 -6.13
N LYS A 67 -9.57 25.26 -6.87
CA LYS A 67 -10.18 24.93 -8.16
C LYS A 67 -11.70 24.90 -8.03
N THR A 68 -12.42 25.44 -9.03
CA THR A 68 -13.89 25.50 -9.04
C THR A 68 -14.50 24.11 -8.79
N PRO A 69 -15.38 23.94 -7.79
CA PRO A 69 -15.94 22.63 -7.46
C PRO A 69 -16.69 21.98 -8.62
N LYS A 70 -16.42 20.71 -8.89
CA LYS A 70 -17.15 19.94 -9.90
C LYS A 70 -18.55 19.58 -9.38
N LEU A 71 -19.55 19.71 -10.25
CA LEU A 71 -20.94 19.30 -9.99
C LEU A 71 -21.38 18.28 -11.06
N PRO A 72 -22.42 17.46 -10.81
CA PRO A 72 -22.92 16.51 -11.80
C PRO A 72 -23.42 17.19 -13.07
N VAL A 73 -23.06 16.62 -14.21
CA VAL A 73 -23.42 17.10 -15.55
C VAL A 73 -24.49 16.17 -16.12
N LYS A 74 -25.67 16.72 -16.42
CA LYS A 74 -26.79 15.97 -16.97
C LYS A 74 -26.39 15.33 -18.32
N GLY A 75 -26.66 14.03 -18.48
CA GLY A 75 -26.35 13.28 -19.70
C GLY A 75 -24.90 12.80 -19.82
N LYS A 76 -24.01 13.16 -18.89
CA LYS A 76 -22.70 12.50 -18.70
C LYS A 76 -22.77 11.57 -17.48
N ARG A 77 -21.91 10.56 -17.46
CA ARG A 77 -21.75 9.65 -16.33
C ARG A 77 -21.00 10.38 -15.19
N ASN A 78 -21.65 10.52 -14.04
CA ASN A 78 -21.09 11.20 -12.87
C ASN A 78 -20.70 10.16 -11.82
N ILE A 79 -19.43 10.15 -11.41
CA ILE A 79 -18.89 9.17 -10.46
C ILE A 79 -18.51 9.90 -9.16
N LEU A 80 -19.11 9.47 -8.06
CA LEU A 80 -18.75 9.91 -6.72
C LEU A 80 -17.87 8.82 -6.09
N ILE A 81 -16.60 9.12 -5.87
CA ILE A 81 -15.63 8.16 -5.33
C ILE A 81 -15.33 8.53 -3.89
N THR A 82 -15.44 7.55 -3.00
CA THR A 82 -15.06 7.70 -1.59
C THR A 82 -14.06 6.62 -1.18
N SER A 83 -13.12 6.99 -0.32
CA SER A 83 -12.22 6.04 0.33
C SER A 83 -12.42 6.11 1.83
N ALA A 84 -12.39 4.97 2.51
CA ALA A 84 -12.68 4.90 3.93
C ALA A 84 -11.79 5.86 4.75
N LEU A 85 -12.44 6.70 5.54
CA LEU A 85 -11.79 7.77 6.30
C LEU A 85 -10.73 7.17 7.23
N PRO A 86 -9.42 7.45 7.04
CA PRO A 86 -8.41 7.04 7.99
C PRO A 86 -8.64 7.67 9.36
N TYR A 87 -8.67 6.82 10.40
CA TYR A 87 -8.74 7.27 11.78
C TYR A 87 -7.45 8.02 12.16
N VAL A 88 -7.61 9.29 12.58
CA VAL A 88 -6.55 10.30 12.58
C VAL A 88 -5.40 10.00 13.54
N ASN A 89 -5.66 9.38 14.69
CA ASN A 89 -4.71 9.33 15.80
C ASN A 89 -3.51 8.37 15.61
N ASN A 90 -3.31 7.83 14.41
CA ASN A 90 -2.25 6.89 14.07
C ASN A 90 -1.80 7.05 12.62
N VAL A 91 -0.49 7.26 12.41
CA VAL A 91 0.15 7.30 11.08
C VAL A 91 -0.30 6.11 10.22
N PRO A 92 -0.66 6.31 8.94
CA PRO A 92 -1.11 5.22 8.08
C PRO A 92 0.08 4.34 7.66
N HIS A 93 -0.11 3.02 7.67
CA HIS A 93 0.84 2.07 7.11
C HIS A 93 0.47 1.66 5.69
N LEU A 94 1.41 1.04 4.95
CA LEU A 94 1.19 0.66 3.54
C LEU A 94 -0.10 -0.15 3.33
N GLY A 95 -0.46 -1.00 4.28
CA GLY A 95 -1.73 -1.75 4.28
C GLY A 95 -3.00 -0.88 4.32
N ASN A 96 -2.98 0.26 5.00
CA ASN A 96 -4.10 1.23 4.95
C ASN A 96 -4.11 1.98 3.61
N ILE A 97 -2.92 2.29 3.08
CA ILE A 97 -2.75 3.02 1.83
C ILE A 97 -3.30 2.19 0.66
N ILE A 98 -2.87 0.93 0.50
CA ILE A 98 -3.38 0.06 -0.56
C ILE A 98 -4.87 -0.28 -0.40
N GLY A 99 -5.31 -0.63 0.81
CA GLY A 99 -6.69 -1.07 1.04
C GLY A 99 -7.75 0.03 0.87
N CYS A 100 -7.35 1.29 1.04
CA CYS A 100 -8.25 2.43 0.95
C CYS A 100 -7.82 3.42 -0.15
N VAL A 101 -6.89 4.33 0.14
CA VAL A 101 -6.73 5.58 -0.63
C VAL A 101 -6.06 5.37 -2.00
N LEU A 102 -5.08 4.47 -2.09
CA LEU A 102 -4.41 4.18 -3.36
C LEU A 102 -5.31 3.39 -4.31
N SER A 103 -6.16 2.47 -3.80
CA SER A 103 -7.16 1.79 -4.63
C SER A 103 -8.18 2.78 -5.22
N ALA A 104 -8.64 3.74 -4.43
CA ALA A 104 -9.59 4.76 -4.88
C ALA A 104 -8.95 5.77 -5.85
N ASP A 105 -7.71 6.19 -5.62
CA ASP A 105 -6.97 7.09 -6.51
C ASP A 105 -6.82 6.53 -7.92
N VAL A 106 -6.43 5.25 -8.03
CA VAL A 106 -6.33 4.55 -9.31
C VAL A 106 -7.67 4.57 -10.05
N TYR A 107 -8.79 4.29 -9.36
CA TYR A 107 -10.09 4.35 -10.02
C TYR A 107 -10.50 5.79 -10.38
N ALA A 108 -10.19 6.78 -9.53
CA ALA A 108 -10.48 8.19 -9.80
C ALA A 108 -9.72 8.74 -11.00
N ARG A 109 -8.43 8.44 -11.12
CA ARG A 109 -7.59 8.75 -12.29
C ARG A 109 -8.15 8.09 -13.55
N TYR A 110 -8.44 6.79 -13.49
CA TYR A 110 -9.08 6.06 -14.59
C TYR A 110 -10.39 6.71 -15.06
N CYS A 111 -11.32 7.03 -14.15
CA CYS A 111 -12.58 7.68 -14.51
C CYS A 111 -12.36 9.05 -15.19
N ARG A 112 -11.42 9.86 -14.68
CA ARG A 112 -11.07 11.17 -15.29
C ARG A 112 -10.44 10.98 -16.68
N LEU A 113 -9.56 9.99 -16.86
CA LEU A 113 -8.88 9.67 -18.12
C LEU A 113 -9.86 9.18 -19.21
N ARG A 114 -10.92 8.45 -18.82
CA ARG A 114 -12.05 8.08 -19.70
C ARG A 114 -12.98 9.26 -20.04
N GLY A 115 -12.81 10.41 -19.39
CA GLY A 115 -13.64 11.61 -19.57
C GLY A 115 -14.92 11.64 -18.74
N TYR A 116 -15.05 10.78 -17.72
CA TYR A 116 -16.19 10.78 -16.81
C TYR A 116 -16.09 11.94 -15.81
N ASN A 117 -17.24 12.47 -15.40
CA ASN A 117 -17.28 13.54 -14.41
C ASN A 117 -17.11 12.94 -13.02
N ALA A 118 -15.87 12.83 -12.55
CA ALA A 118 -15.52 12.19 -11.29
C ALA A 118 -15.03 13.19 -10.24
N ILE A 119 -15.57 13.07 -9.02
CA ILE A 119 -14.96 13.62 -7.79
C ILE A 119 -14.49 12.50 -6.86
N TYR A 120 -13.35 12.70 -6.22
CA TYR A 120 -12.79 11.79 -5.23
C TYR A 120 -12.69 12.48 -3.86
N ILE A 121 -13.48 12.01 -2.90
CA ILE A 121 -13.64 12.57 -1.57
C ILE A 121 -13.07 11.62 -0.51
N CYS A 122 -12.28 12.15 0.42
CA CYS A 122 -11.83 11.46 1.62
C CYS A 122 -11.51 12.49 2.71
N GLY A 123 -11.01 12.05 3.85
CA GLY A 123 -10.62 12.91 4.96
C GLY A 123 -10.30 12.10 6.21
N THR A 124 -9.90 12.77 7.28
CA THR A 124 -9.65 12.13 8.57
C THR A 124 -10.93 11.92 9.36
N ASP A 125 -11.06 10.73 9.97
CA ASP A 125 -12.01 10.47 11.04
C ASP A 125 -11.36 10.77 12.40
N GLU A 126 -11.98 11.67 13.16
CA GLU A 126 -11.33 12.40 14.24
C GLU A 126 -11.97 12.20 15.62
N TYR A 127 -13.19 11.65 15.68
CA TYR A 127 -13.98 11.61 16.91
C TYR A 127 -13.81 10.34 17.76
N GLY A 128 -14.42 10.35 18.96
CA GLY A 128 -14.50 9.17 19.81
C GLY A 128 -13.31 8.93 20.73
N THR A 129 -13.43 7.88 21.55
CA THR A 129 -12.58 7.68 22.74
C THR A 129 -11.10 7.51 22.43
N ALA A 130 -10.72 6.93 21.28
CA ALA A 130 -9.32 6.70 20.98
C ALA A 130 -8.55 7.99 20.66
N THR A 131 -9.22 9.03 20.14
CA THR A 131 -8.67 10.39 20.09
C THR A 131 -8.53 10.96 21.50
N GLU A 132 -9.55 10.89 22.37
CA GLU A 132 -9.45 11.37 23.76
C GLU A 132 -8.29 10.68 24.52
N THR A 133 -8.14 9.35 24.40
CA THR A 133 -7.04 8.60 25.01
C THR A 133 -5.69 9.05 24.49
N LYS A 134 -5.52 9.14 23.16
CA LYS A 134 -4.23 9.53 22.54
C LYS A 134 -3.86 10.98 22.86
N ALA A 135 -4.85 11.88 22.97
CA ALA A 135 -4.67 13.26 23.41
C ALA A 135 -4.17 13.34 24.86
N MET A 136 -4.75 12.54 25.77
CA MET A 136 -4.27 12.41 27.16
C MET A 136 -2.84 11.83 27.22
N GLU A 137 -2.51 10.82 26.41
CA GLU A 137 -1.14 10.27 26.32
C GLU A 137 -0.11 11.29 25.85
N GLU A 138 -0.49 12.20 24.94
CA GLU A 138 0.40 13.24 24.39
C GLU A 138 0.26 14.60 25.11
N ASN A 139 -0.47 14.64 26.23
CA ASN A 139 -0.71 15.84 27.06
C ASN A 139 -1.23 17.06 26.27
N CYS A 140 -2.15 16.83 25.33
CA CYS A 140 -2.78 17.88 24.51
C CYS A 140 -4.31 17.70 24.45
N SER A 141 -5.01 18.63 23.82
CA SER A 141 -6.46 18.49 23.57
C SER A 141 -6.75 17.55 22.38
N PRO A 142 -7.95 16.94 22.33
CA PRO A 142 -8.41 16.18 21.17
C PRO A 142 -8.32 16.95 19.84
N LYS A 143 -8.54 18.28 19.85
CA LYS A 143 -8.43 19.10 18.65
C LYS A 143 -6.98 19.20 18.16
N GLU A 144 -6.03 19.48 19.05
CA GLU A 144 -4.61 19.68 18.70
C GLU A 144 -3.99 18.39 18.13
N ILE A 145 -4.32 17.22 18.69
CA ILE A 145 -3.83 15.96 18.13
C ILE A 145 -4.45 15.66 16.76
N CYS A 146 -5.73 15.98 16.56
CA CYS A 146 -6.36 15.85 15.25
C CYS A 146 -5.75 16.82 14.22
N ASP A 147 -5.49 18.08 14.59
CA ASP A 147 -4.83 19.05 13.71
C ASP A 147 -3.43 18.57 13.29
N LYS A 148 -2.62 18.13 14.28
CA LYS A 148 -1.28 17.55 14.09
C LYS A 148 -1.29 16.36 13.12
N TYR A 149 -2.16 15.38 13.36
CA TYR A 149 -2.16 14.16 12.57
C TYR A 149 -2.88 14.30 11.22
N HIS A 150 -3.90 15.16 11.09
CA HIS A 150 -4.50 15.47 9.78
C HIS A 150 -3.44 15.99 8.80
N ALA A 151 -2.56 16.89 9.25
CA ALA A 151 -1.42 17.32 8.46
C ALA A 151 -0.51 16.15 8.06
N ILE A 152 -0.12 15.27 9.01
CA ILE A 152 0.72 14.09 8.72
C ILE A 152 0.05 13.15 7.70
N HIS A 153 -1.27 12.92 7.78
CA HIS A 153 -2.01 12.14 6.80
C HIS A 153 -1.96 12.79 5.40
N LYS A 154 -2.23 14.09 5.32
CA LYS A 154 -2.18 14.86 4.07
C LYS A 154 -0.78 14.83 3.44
N ASP A 155 0.27 15.13 4.21
CA ASP A 155 1.69 15.10 3.82
C ASP A 155 2.17 13.75 3.26
N ILE A 156 1.55 12.66 3.72
CA ILE A 156 1.79 11.29 3.24
C ILE A 156 1.03 11.05 1.94
N TYR A 157 -0.26 11.42 1.87
CA TYR A 157 -1.08 11.16 0.70
C TYR A 157 -0.68 12.04 -0.50
N GLU A 158 -0.24 13.28 -0.27
CA GLU A 158 0.38 14.11 -1.31
C GLU A 158 1.69 13.49 -1.83
N TRP A 159 2.53 12.92 -0.95
CA TRP A 159 3.75 12.23 -1.38
C TRP A 159 3.47 10.92 -2.14
N PHE A 160 2.38 10.22 -1.81
CA PHE A 160 1.90 9.05 -2.55
C PHE A 160 1.17 9.41 -3.87
N ASP A 161 1.14 10.69 -4.26
CA ASP A 161 0.40 11.25 -5.40
C ASP A 161 -1.08 10.79 -5.39
N ILE A 162 -1.76 10.97 -4.25
CA ILE A 162 -3.19 10.70 -4.10
C ILE A 162 -3.99 11.94 -4.47
N SER A 163 -4.69 11.86 -5.60
CA SER A 163 -5.36 12.98 -6.27
C SER A 163 -6.80 13.18 -5.81
N PHE A 164 -7.00 13.51 -4.52
CA PHE A 164 -8.30 13.91 -4.01
C PHE A 164 -8.84 15.18 -4.71
N ASP A 165 -10.16 15.29 -4.84
CA ASP A 165 -10.83 16.57 -5.12
C ASP A 165 -11.08 17.37 -3.83
N GLU A 166 -11.28 16.69 -2.69
CA GLU A 166 -11.22 17.27 -1.33
C GLU A 166 -10.69 16.22 -0.34
N PHE A 167 -9.78 16.63 0.55
CA PHE A 167 -9.32 15.83 1.70
C PHE A 167 -9.69 16.56 3.01
N GLY A 168 -10.90 16.27 3.50
CA GLY A 168 -11.51 16.98 4.64
C GLY A 168 -11.31 16.33 5.99
N ARG A 169 -12.23 16.63 6.92
CA ARG A 169 -12.13 16.30 8.36
C ARG A 169 -13.54 16.08 8.94
N THR A 170 -13.75 15.04 9.75
CA THR A 170 -15.04 14.90 10.47
C THR A 170 -15.21 15.93 11.59
N SER A 171 -14.17 16.66 12.01
CA SER A 171 -14.29 17.74 12.98
C SER A 171 -14.83 19.08 12.42
N ALA A 172 -15.31 19.12 11.18
CA ALA A 172 -15.81 20.34 10.53
C ALA A 172 -17.24 20.70 11.00
N PRO A 173 -17.64 21.99 11.05
CA PRO A 173 -19.01 22.40 11.41
C PRO A 173 -20.10 21.69 10.59
N GLN A 174 -19.84 21.49 9.30
CA GLN A 174 -20.70 20.78 8.35
C GLN A 174 -21.00 19.34 8.78
N GLN A 175 -20.11 18.67 9.52
CA GLN A 175 -20.40 17.35 10.08
C GLN A 175 -21.52 17.43 11.11
N THR A 176 -21.50 18.44 11.97
CA THR A 176 -22.55 18.64 12.98
C THR A 176 -23.87 18.96 12.30
N GLU A 177 -23.88 19.88 11.33
CA GLU A 177 -25.08 20.26 10.57
C GLU A 177 -25.73 19.06 9.86
N VAL A 178 -24.96 18.30 9.06
CA VAL A 178 -25.48 17.18 8.27
C VAL A 178 -25.85 15.98 9.17
N CYS A 179 -25.05 15.66 10.18
CA CYS A 179 -25.35 14.57 11.12
C CYS A 179 -26.62 14.86 11.93
N GLN A 180 -26.78 16.09 12.45
CA GLN A 180 -27.98 16.48 13.20
C GLN A 180 -29.23 16.53 12.30
N ALA A 181 -29.11 16.92 11.04
CA ALA A 181 -30.21 16.87 10.08
C ALA A 181 -30.68 15.42 9.81
N ILE A 182 -29.74 14.50 9.56
CA ILE A 182 -30.03 13.06 9.35
C ILE A 182 -30.64 12.44 10.62
N PHE A 183 -30.07 12.72 11.79
CA PHE A 183 -30.62 12.28 13.08
C PHE A 183 -32.05 12.76 13.28
N LYS A 184 -32.34 14.05 13.01
CA LYS A 184 -33.69 14.59 13.15
C LYS A 184 -34.68 13.86 12.26
N ARG A 185 -34.33 13.56 11.00
CA ARG A 185 -35.20 12.75 10.12
C ARG A 185 -35.45 11.34 10.65
N LEU A 186 -34.45 10.69 11.24
CA LEU A 186 -34.61 9.38 11.86
C LEU A 186 -35.52 9.41 13.10
N LEU A 187 -35.44 10.49 13.89
CA LEU A 187 -36.31 10.72 15.05
C LEU A 187 -37.75 11.02 14.63
N ASP A 188 -37.95 11.97 13.71
CA ASP A 188 -39.25 12.35 13.15
C ASP A 188 -39.97 11.12 12.54
N ASN A 189 -39.23 10.26 11.84
CA ASN A 189 -39.73 9.04 11.21
C ASN A 189 -39.80 7.81 12.15
N LYS A 190 -39.46 7.97 13.44
CA LYS A 190 -39.56 6.92 14.49
C LYS A 190 -38.69 5.67 14.27
N TRP A 191 -37.50 5.82 13.68
CA TRP A 191 -36.50 4.74 13.55
C TRP A 191 -35.54 4.64 14.74
N LEU A 192 -35.77 5.43 15.80
CA LEU A 192 -34.93 5.47 16.98
C LEU A 192 -35.69 4.97 18.20
N SER A 193 -35.02 4.18 19.04
CA SER A 193 -35.50 3.73 20.36
C SER A 193 -34.59 4.24 21.47
N GLU A 194 -35.10 4.24 22.70
CA GLU A 194 -34.38 4.58 23.92
C GLU A 194 -34.21 3.32 24.77
N ASN A 195 -33.01 3.10 25.34
CA ASN A 195 -32.76 2.02 26.29
C ASN A 195 -31.68 2.42 27.31
N THR A 196 -31.82 1.98 28.55
CA THR A 196 -30.89 2.25 29.65
C THR A 196 -29.78 1.20 29.67
N MET A 197 -28.52 1.63 29.79
CA MET A 197 -27.36 0.74 29.91
C MET A 197 -26.63 0.96 31.24
N GLN A 198 -26.07 -0.10 31.81
CA GLN A 198 -25.19 0.00 32.97
C GLN A 198 -23.75 0.20 32.51
N GLN A 199 -23.08 1.24 33.01
CA GLN A 199 -21.67 1.53 32.70
C GLN A 199 -20.91 1.89 33.99
N LEU A 200 -19.58 1.74 33.96
CA LEU A 200 -18.74 2.19 35.08
C LEU A 200 -18.52 3.71 35.00
N TYR A 201 -18.83 4.40 36.09
CA TYR A 201 -18.66 5.84 36.26
C TYR A 201 -17.57 6.12 37.30
N CYS A 202 -16.64 7.02 36.98
CA CYS A 202 -15.61 7.48 37.89
C CYS A 202 -15.97 8.85 38.44
N ASP A 203 -16.32 8.93 39.72
CA ASP A 203 -16.70 10.19 40.38
C ASP A 203 -15.54 11.20 40.48
N THR A 204 -14.29 10.73 40.48
CA THR A 204 -13.10 11.62 40.46
C THR A 204 -12.91 12.26 39.08
N CYS A 205 -12.96 11.46 38.00
CA CYS A 205 -12.86 11.99 36.63
C CYS A 205 -14.20 12.57 36.11
N LYS A 206 -15.29 12.44 36.87
CA LYS A 206 -16.66 12.87 36.54
C LYS A 206 -17.20 12.39 35.19
N ARG A 207 -16.73 11.22 34.72
CA ARG A 207 -17.13 10.61 33.44
C ARG A 207 -17.42 9.13 33.56
N PHE A 208 -18.22 8.62 32.62
CA PHE A 208 -18.28 7.20 32.32
C PHE A 208 -16.95 6.73 31.73
N LEU A 209 -16.62 5.46 31.96
CA LEU A 209 -15.39 4.83 31.51
C LEU A 209 -15.73 3.83 30.41
N ALA A 210 -15.25 4.12 29.20
CA ALA A 210 -15.13 3.10 28.17
C ALA A 210 -14.15 2.00 28.60
N ASP A 211 -14.33 0.79 28.09
CA ASP A 211 -13.68 -0.46 28.53
C ASP A 211 -12.14 -0.36 28.65
N ARG A 212 -11.51 0.41 27.76
CA ARG A 212 -10.05 0.65 27.70
C ARG A 212 -9.52 1.58 28.82
N LEU A 213 -10.41 2.27 29.51
CA LEU A 213 -10.13 3.12 30.68
C LEU A 213 -10.47 2.41 32.00
N VAL A 214 -10.88 1.13 31.94
CA VAL A 214 -11.12 0.26 33.09
C VAL A 214 -10.08 -0.85 33.10
N GLU A 215 -9.50 -1.09 34.27
CA GLU A 215 -8.61 -2.21 34.54
C GLU A 215 -8.96 -2.84 35.90
N GLY A 216 -8.65 -4.11 36.12
CA GLY A 216 -9.00 -4.80 37.36
C GLY A 216 -8.58 -6.27 37.38
N ILE A 217 -8.97 -6.98 38.44
CA ILE A 217 -8.67 -8.41 38.57
C ILE A 217 -9.64 -9.20 37.67
N CYS A 218 -9.08 -10.10 36.86
CA CYS A 218 -9.85 -10.96 35.97
C CYS A 218 -10.83 -11.85 36.75
N PRO A 219 -12.14 -11.86 36.42
CA PRO A 219 -13.12 -12.70 37.11
C PRO A 219 -13.00 -14.19 36.74
N THR A 220 -12.27 -14.54 35.69
CA THR A 220 -12.12 -15.92 35.21
C THR A 220 -11.44 -16.80 36.26
N PRO A 221 -12.08 -17.88 36.76
CA PRO A 221 -11.48 -18.80 37.72
C PRO A 221 -10.14 -19.36 37.23
N GLY A 222 -9.16 -19.47 38.13
CA GLY A 222 -7.80 -19.94 37.82
C GLY A 222 -6.92 -18.96 37.02
N CYS A 223 -7.47 -17.85 36.51
CA CYS A 223 -6.67 -16.82 35.82
C CYS A 223 -6.22 -15.72 36.78
N GLU A 224 -7.19 -15.04 37.40
CA GLU A 224 -7.03 -13.97 38.42
C GLU A 224 -5.92 -12.94 38.14
N TYR A 225 -5.73 -12.59 36.86
CA TYR A 225 -4.78 -11.55 36.43
C TYR A 225 -5.20 -10.18 36.98
N ASP A 226 -4.31 -9.50 37.70
CA ASP A 226 -4.59 -8.28 38.46
C ASP A 226 -4.85 -7.00 37.63
N SER A 227 -4.49 -7.07 36.35
CA SER A 227 -4.42 -5.95 35.40
C SER A 227 -5.16 -6.30 34.09
N ALA A 228 -6.23 -7.09 34.18
CA ALA A 228 -7.11 -7.35 33.06
C ALA A 228 -7.87 -6.07 32.66
N ARG A 229 -8.03 -5.84 31.36
CA ARG A 229 -8.75 -4.67 30.83
C ARG A 229 -10.26 -4.94 30.85
N GLY A 230 -11.07 -3.88 30.75
CA GLY A 230 -12.53 -4.00 30.69
C GLY A 230 -13.07 -4.82 29.52
N ASP A 231 -12.34 -4.89 28.40
CA ASP A 231 -12.73 -5.62 27.18
C ASP A 231 -12.17 -7.05 27.10
N GLN A 232 -10.94 -7.27 27.59
CA GLN A 232 -10.25 -8.55 27.48
C GLN A 232 -9.18 -8.75 28.57
N CYS A 233 -9.09 -9.96 29.10
CA CYS A 233 -7.95 -10.38 29.93
C CYS A 233 -6.77 -10.82 29.05
N GLU A 234 -5.63 -10.12 29.14
CA GLU A 234 -4.44 -10.44 28.35
C GLU A 234 -3.77 -11.77 28.75
N LYS A 235 -3.94 -12.24 30.00
CA LYS A 235 -3.37 -13.50 30.52
C LYS A 235 -4.11 -14.77 30.04
N CYS A 236 -5.43 -14.72 29.86
CA CYS A 236 -6.24 -15.88 29.45
C CYS A 236 -7.01 -15.70 28.13
N GLY A 237 -6.88 -14.54 27.47
CA GLY A 237 -7.57 -14.24 26.21
C GLY A 237 -9.09 -14.03 26.31
N LYS A 238 -9.73 -14.38 27.43
CA LYS A 238 -11.19 -14.27 27.61
C LYS A 238 -11.64 -12.81 27.45
N LEU A 239 -12.65 -12.60 26.60
CA LEU A 239 -13.41 -11.36 26.53
C LEU A 239 -14.19 -11.16 27.84
N LEU A 240 -14.27 -9.91 28.29
CA LEU A 240 -14.92 -9.50 29.53
C LEU A 240 -15.92 -8.37 29.24
N ASN A 241 -16.87 -8.18 30.16
CA ASN A 241 -17.55 -6.90 30.31
C ASN A 241 -16.85 -6.11 31.44
N PRO A 242 -16.71 -4.77 31.37
CA PRO A 242 -16.02 -4.01 32.42
C PRO A 242 -16.65 -4.14 33.80
N THR A 243 -17.97 -4.37 33.84
CA THR A 243 -18.77 -4.60 35.05
C THR A 243 -18.54 -5.97 35.69
N GLU A 244 -17.91 -6.93 35.00
CA GLU A 244 -17.52 -8.24 35.57
C GLU A 244 -16.16 -8.20 36.28
N LEU A 245 -15.35 -7.15 36.10
CA LEU A 245 -14.01 -7.08 36.72
C LEU A 245 -14.10 -7.06 38.25
N LYS A 246 -13.32 -7.94 38.90
CA LYS A 246 -13.10 -7.87 40.35
C LYS A 246 -12.25 -6.64 40.65
N THR A 247 -12.63 -5.86 41.67
CA THR A 247 -11.95 -4.60 42.08
C THR A 247 -11.55 -3.71 40.87
N PRO A 248 -12.52 -3.20 40.11
CA PRO A 248 -12.23 -2.35 38.95
C PRO A 248 -11.56 -1.04 39.41
N ARG A 249 -10.71 -0.48 38.56
CA ARG A 249 -9.98 0.78 38.77
C ARG A 249 -10.11 1.64 37.52
N CYS A 250 -10.23 2.95 37.70
CA CYS A 250 -10.13 3.91 36.61
C CYS A 250 -8.66 4.05 36.21
N LYS A 251 -8.29 3.63 35.00
CA LYS A 251 -6.89 3.68 34.52
C LYS A 251 -6.25 5.07 34.61
N VAL A 252 -7.07 6.13 34.55
CA VAL A 252 -6.63 7.53 34.55
C VAL A 252 -6.33 8.10 35.95
N CYS A 253 -7.04 7.65 36.99
CA CYS A 253 -6.88 8.20 38.36
C CYS A 253 -6.78 7.13 39.46
N GLN A 254 -6.67 5.85 39.08
CA GLN A 254 -6.57 4.63 39.90
C GLN A 254 -7.71 4.35 40.91
N ASN A 255 -8.58 5.31 41.18
CA ASN A 255 -9.76 5.13 42.04
C ASN A 255 -10.78 4.15 41.46
N THR A 256 -11.47 3.42 42.34
CA THR A 256 -12.57 2.50 42.02
C THR A 256 -13.75 3.25 41.39
N PRO A 257 -14.21 2.88 40.18
CA PRO A 257 -15.45 3.37 39.60
C PRO A 257 -16.66 2.59 40.15
N ARG A 258 -17.84 3.20 40.13
CA ARG A 258 -19.12 2.55 40.48
C ARG A 258 -19.95 2.27 39.24
N ILE A 259 -20.78 1.23 39.28
CA ILE A 259 -21.81 1.02 38.25
C ILE A 259 -22.85 2.14 38.35
N ARG A 260 -23.24 2.70 37.21
CA ARG A 260 -24.26 3.73 37.08
C ARG A 260 -25.06 3.51 35.79
N ASP A 261 -26.36 3.68 35.89
CA ASP A 261 -27.28 3.63 34.76
C ASP A 261 -27.14 4.89 33.89
N THR A 262 -27.20 4.72 32.56
CA THR A 262 -27.10 5.80 31.58
C THR A 262 -27.92 5.49 30.33
N ASP A 263 -28.78 6.41 29.94
CA ASP A 263 -29.72 6.20 28.83
C ASP A 263 -29.06 6.42 27.47
N HIS A 264 -29.51 5.68 26.46
CA HIS A 264 -28.94 5.74 25.12
C HIS A 264 -30.01 5.64 24.03
N LEU A 265 -29.79 6.38 22.93
CA LEU A 265 -30.53 6.21 21.69
C LEU A 265 -29.92 5.11 20.81
N PHE A 266 -30.78 4.29 20.22
CA PHE A 266 -30.45 3.19 19.33
C PHE A 266 -31.13 3.37 17.97
N LEU A 267 -30.46 2.99 16.89
CA LEU A 267 -31.05 2.87 15.55
C LEU A 267 -31.69 1.49 15.38
N GLU A 268 -32.98 1.46 15.03
CA GLU A 268 -33.78 0.24 14.85
C GLU A 268 -33.56 -0.43 13.49
N LEU A 269 -32.33 -0.95 13.30
CA LEU A 269 -31.98 -1.79 12.15
C LEU A 269 -32.94 -2.97 11.87
N PRO A 270 -33.54 -3.66 12.87
CA PRO A 270 -34.49 -4.75 12.59
C PRO A 270 -35.69 -4.28 11.77
N LEU A 271 -36.19 -3.06 12.05
CA LEU A 271 -37.35 -2.47 11.38
C LEU A 271 -37.01 -1.90 10.00
N LEU A 272 -35.74 -1.57 9.76
CA LEU A 272 -35.22 -1.10 8.46
C LEU A 272 -34.79 -2.24 7.52
N ARG A 273 -34.87 -3.50 7.97
CA ARG A 273 -34.38 -4.69 7.25
C ARG A 273 -34.90 -4.81 5.82
N GLU A 274 -36.22 -4.74 5.62
CA GLU A 274 -36.85 -4.98 4.31
C GLU A 274 -36.37 -3.97 3.24
N LYS A 275 -36.33 -2.68 3.61
CA LYS A 275 -35.80 -1.61 2.74
C LYS A 275 -34.33 -1.84 2.39
N LEU A 276 -33.55 -2.27 3.37
CA LEU A 276 -32.12 -2.55 3.19
C LEU A 276 -31.91 -3.75 2.27
N GLU A 277 -32.60 -4.87 2.50
CA GLU A 277 -32.47 -6.10 1.71
C GLU A 277 -32.88 -5.86 0.26
N LYS A 278 -33.94 -5.08 0.00
CA LYS A 278 -34.30 -4.65 -1.36
C LYS A 278 -33.16 -3.88 -2.04
N TYR A 279 -32.64 -2.84 -1.40
CA TYR A 279 -31.52 -2.05 -1.95
C TYR A 279 -30.28 -2.95 -2.22
N ILE A 280 -29.94 -3.83 -1.29
CA ILE A 280 -28.82 -4.77 -1.45
C ILE A 280 -29.06 -5.68 -2.65
N GLU A 281 -30.26 -6.21 -2.86
CA GLU A 281 -30.56 -7.07 -4.02
C GLU A 281 -30.30 -6.35 -5.35
N GLU A 282 -30.68 -5.06 -5.44
CA GLU A 282 -30.52 -4.22 -6.63
C GLU A 282 -29.05 -3.91 -6.96
N VAL A 283 -28.20 -3.63 -5.96
CA VAL A 283 -26.80 -3.20 -6.21
C VAL A 283 -25.74 -4.28 -6.00
N LYS A 284 -26.01 -5.36 -5.25
CA LYS A 284 -24.98 -6.33 -4.83
C LYS A 284 -24.23 -6.96 -6.00
N GLY A 285 -24.81 -7.04 -7.20
CA GLY A 285 -24.15 -7.59 -8.38
C GLY A 285 -22.73 -7.02 -8.58
N SER A 286 -22.59 -5.70 -8.45
CA SER A 286 -21.36 -4.92 -8.64
C SER A 286 -20.36 -4.98 -7.48
N TRP A 287 -20.67 -5.65 -6.37
CA TRP A 287 -19.82 -5.68 -5.17
C TRP A 287 -18.73 -6.76 -5.23
N SER A 288 -17.62 -6.57 -4.49
CA SER A 288 -16.61 -7.63 -4.30
C SER A 288 -17.15 -8.84 -3.52
N SER A 289 -16.51 -10.01 -3.69
CA SER A 289 -16.98 -11.31 -3.13
C SER A 289 -16.99 -11.33 -1.60
N ASN A 290 -15.92 -10.84 -0.98
CA ASN A 290 -15.82 -10.64 0.48
C ASN A 290 -16.95 -9.72 1.01
N ALA A 291 -17.24 -8.61 0.34
CA ALA A 291 -18.32 -7.70 0.73
C ALA A 291 -19.71 -8.37 0.69
N LYS A 292 -19.99 -9.13 -0.38
CA LYS A 292 -21.20 -9.96 -0.51
C LYS A 292 -21.33 -10.96 0.65
N GLN A 293 -20.27 -11.70 0.92
CA GLN A 293 -20.25 -12.76 1.95
C GLN A 293 -20.43 -12.20 3.37
N THR A 294 -19.69 -11.16 3.74
CA THR A 294 -19.80 -10.52 5.07
C THR A 294 -21.19 -9.92 5.30
N THR A 295 -21.75 -9.25 4.30
CA THR A 295 -23.10 -8.66 4.40
C THR A 295 -24.18 -9.74 4.51
N ALA A 296 -24.07 -10.81 3.71
CA ALA A 296 -25.00 -11.93 3.79
C ALA A 296 -24.99 -12.64 5.16
N SER A 297 -23.83 -12.71 5.84
CA SER A 297 -23.80 -13.24 7.20
C SER A 297 -24.52 -12.33 8.20
N TRP A 298 -24.29 -11.01 8.15
CA TRP A 298 -24.99 -10.04 9.01
C TRP A 298 -26.51 -10.07 8.84
N LEU A 299 -27.02 -10.22 7.61
CA LEU A 299 -28.46 -10.35 7.35
C LEU A 299 -29.04 -11.69 7.87
N ARG A 300 -28.27 -12.77 7.77
CA ARG A 300 -28.64 -14.13 8.24
C ARG A 300 -28.60 -14.26 9.77
N GLU A 301 -27.64 -13.62 10.43
CA GLU A 301 -27.51 -13.56 11.90
C GLU A 301 -28.62 -12.72 12.56
N GLY A 302 -29.35 -11.93 11.76
CA GLY A 302 -30.39 -11.02 12.20
C GLY A 302 -29.80 -9.66 12.61
N LEU A 303 -30.31 -8.61 11.98
CA LEU A 303 -30.01 -7.24 12.39
C LEU A 303 -30.52 -6.99 13.82
N LYS A 304 -29.77 -6.20 14.58
CA LYS A 304 -30.05 -5.88 15.99
C LYS A 304 -30.00 -4.36 16.18
N PRO A 305 -30.75 -3.78 17.13
CA PRO A 305 -30.66 -2.35 17.44
C PRO A 305 -29.22 -1.96 17.78
N ARG A 306 -28.77 -0.79 17.32
CA ARG A 306 -27.37 -0.33 17.53
C ARG A 306 -27.35 1.03 18.23
N CYS A 307 -26.69 1.11 19.39
CA CYS A 307 -26.55 2.35 20.16
C CYS A 307 -25.73 3.40 19.39
N ILE A 308 -26.37 4.51 19.01
CA ILE A 308 -25.81 5.61 18.22
C ILE A 308 -25.28 6.78 19.06
N THR A 309 -25.26 6.68 20.39
CA THR A 309 -24.83 7.76 21.31
C THR A 309 -23.73 7.29 22.28
N ARG A 310 -22.88 8.18 22.79
CA ARG A 310 -21.84 7.88 23.78
C ARG A 310 -21.62 9.04 24.77
N ASP A 311 -21.24 8.65 25.99
CA ASP A 311 -20.87 9.52 27.11
C ASP A 311 -19.42 10.00 26.99
N LEU A 312 -19.12 10.68 25.89
CA LEU A 312 -17.83 11.30 25.57
C LEU A 312 -18.02 12.81 25.42
N LYS A 313 -16.92 13.57 25.38
CA LYS A 313 -16.96 15.02 25.09
C LYS A 313 -16.38 15.37 23.73
N TRP A 314 -15.62 14.47 23.10
CA TRP A 314 -15.12 14.64 21.73
C TRP A 314 -15.95 13.83 20.71
N GLY A 315 -16.98 14.49 20.16
CA GLY A 315 -17.90 13.96 19.16
C GLY A 315 -18.93 15.01 18.74
N VAL A 316 -19.76 14.70 17.74
CA VAL A 316 -20.90 15.55 17.36
C VAL A 316 -21.96 15.55 18.47
N PRO A 317 -22.39 16.69 19.02
CA PRO A 317 -23.38 16.73 20.11
C PRO A 317 -24.77 16.28 19.66
N VAL A 318 -25.51 15.59 20.53
CA VAL A 318 -26.88 15.12 20.24
C VAL A 318 -27.89 16.28 20.41
N PRO A 319 -28.70 16.63 19.39
CA PRO A 319 -29.61 17.77 19.43
C PRO A 319 -30.94 17.39 20.10
N HIS A 320 -30.88 16.90 21.34
CA HIS A 320 -32.04 16.45 22.11
C HIS A 320 -31.82 16.73 23.60
N GLU A 321 -32.79 17.34 24.28
CA GLU A 321 -32.66 17.86 25.66
C GLU A 321 -32.08 16.83 26.64
N LYS A 322 -32.70 15.65 26.73
CA LYS A 322 -32.25 14.50 27.55
C LYS A 322 -30.82 14.00 27.24
N TYR A 323 -30.28 14.30 26.06
CA TYR A 323 -29.00 13.81 25.57
C TYR A 323 -27.97 14.92 25.32
N SER A 324 -28.25 16.15 25.75
CA SER A 324 -27.41 17.35 25.57
C SER A 324 -25.98 17.20 26.11
N ASP A 325 -25.79 16.36 27.14
CA ASP A 325 -24.47 16.04 27.70
C ASP A 325 -23.68 14.97 26.91
N LYS A 326 -24.28 14.37 25.88
CA LYS A 326 -23.72 13.25 25.09
C LYS A 326 -23.41 13.63 23.64
N VAL A 327 -22.61 12.78 23.00
CA VAL A 327 -22.27 12.87 21.58
C VAL A 327 -22.79 11.66 20.81
N PHE A 328 -22.86 11.77 19.48
CA PHE A 328 -23.06 10.61 18.62
C PHE A 328 -21.86 9.65 18.68
N TYR A 329 -22.14 8.38 18.42
CA TYR A 329 -21.13 7.34 18.33
C TYR A 329 -20.50 7.34 16.94
N VAL A 330 -19.17 7.28 16.86
CA VAL A 330 -18.40 7.34 15.61
C VAL A 330 -18.82 6.32 14.54
N TRP A 331 -19.44 5.19 14.92
CA TRP A 331 -19.98 4.20 13.97
C TRP A 331 -21.30 4.62 13.29
N PHE A 332 -21.91 5.72 13.75
CA PHE A 332 -23.08 6.36 13.14
C PHE A 332 -22.68 7.55 12.27
N ASP A 333 -21.81 8.45 12.78
CA ASP A 333 -21.51 9.71 12.09
C ASP A 333 -20.27 9.69 11.18
N ALA A 334 -19.26 8.83 11.40
CA ALA A 334 -18.09 8.79 10.50
C ALA A 334 -18.44 8.53 9.01
N PRO A 335 -19.42 7.66 8.66
CA PRO A 335 -19.89 7.54 7.27
C PRO A 335 -20.63 8.79 6.75
N ILE A 336 -21.27 9.57 7.63
CA ILE A 336 -21.84 10.89 7.29
C ILE A 336 -20.70 11.89 6.93
N GLY A 337 -19.48 11.63 7.40
CA GLY A 337 -18.25 12.33 7.03
C GLY A 337 -18.04 12.48 5.52
N TYR A 338 -18.40 11.49 4.70
CA TYR A 338 -18.28 11.64 3.23
C TYR A 338 -19.19 12.76 2.69
N VAL A 339 -20.39 12.89 3.28
CA VAL A 339 -21.40 13.89 2.90
C VAL A 339 -20.96 15.28 3.36
N SER A 340 -20.55 15.41 4.62
CA SER A 340 -20.13 16.70 5.21
C SER A 340 -18.82 17.22 4.62
N ILE A 341 -17.87 16.36 4.27
CA ILE A 341 -16.66 16.77 3.52
C ILE A 341 -17.04 17.24 2.11
N THR A 342 -18.03 16.61 1.46
CA THR A 342 -18.55 17.13 0.18
C THR A 342 -19.24 18.49 0.35
N ALA A 343 -19.85 18.76 1.50
CA ALA A 343 -20.37 20.08 1.86
C ALA A 343 -19.28 21.14 2.13
N CYS A 344 -18.10 20.72 2.61
CA CYS A 344 -16.91 21.59 2.71
C CYS A 344 -16.27 21.92 1.34
N TYR A 345 -16.44 21.02 0.37
CA TYR A 345 -16.01 21.18 -1.03
C TYR A 345 -16.96 22.08 -1.82
N THR A 346 -18.28 21.93 -1.65
CA THR A 346 -19.29 22.75 -2.33
C THR A 346 -20.58 22.89 -1.54
N THR A 347 -21.19 24.09 -1.58
CA THR A 347 -22.53 24.34 -1.03
C THR A 347 -23.62 23.56 -1.75
N GLU A 348 -23.39 23.12 -2.99
CA GLU A 348 -24.34 22.35 -3.81
C GLU A 348 -24.15 20.82 -3.67
N TRP A 349 -23.62 20.36 -2.54
CA TRP A 349 -23.28 18.94 -2.28
C TRP A 349 -24.46 17.97 -2.43
N GLU A 350 -25.70 18.43 -2.19
CA GLU A 350 -26.90 17.63 -2.41
C GLU A 350 -27.04 17.17 -3.88
N LYS A 351 -26.47 17.89 -4.85
CA LYS A 351 -26.43 17.43 -6.25
C LYS A 351 -25.65 16.12 -6.41
N TRP A 352 -24.66 15.86 -5.55
CA TRP A 352 -23.91 14.60 -5.51
C TRP A 352 -24.58 13.54 -4.63
N TRP A 353 -25.07 13.93 -3.44
CA TRP A 353 -25.54 13.00 -2.41
C TRP A 353 -27.06 12.76 -2.35
N LYS A 354 -27.89 13.51 -3.08
CA LYS A 354 -29.35 13.32 -3.18
C LYS A 354 -29.81 13.26 -4.63
N ASN A 355 -29.13 12.45 -5.44
CA ASN A 355 -29.30 12.38 -6.90
C ASN A 355 -28.95 10.97 -7.47
N PRO A 356 -29.54 9.89 -6.93
CA PRO A 356 -29.21 8.50 -7.31
C PRO A 356 -29.45 8.20 -8.80
N GLU A 357 -30.29 8.97 -9.49
CA GLU A 357 -30.61 8.78 -10.91
C GLU A 357 -29.51 9.25 -11.85
N ASN A 358 -28.58 10.11 -11.38
CA ASN A 358 -27.52 10.70 -12.21
C ASN A 358 -26.10 10.47 -11.65
N VAL A 359 -25.95 9.93 -10.44
CA VAL A 359 -24.66 9.79 -9.72
C VAL A 359 -24.42 8.34 -9.30
N GLU A 360 -23.25 7.82 -9.64
CA GLU A 360 -22.81 6.48 -9.22
C GLU A 360 -21.82 6.60 -8.04
N LEU A 361 -22.22 6.17 -6.84
CA LEU A 361 -21.34 6.12 -5.66
C LEU A 361 -20.50 4.83 -5.62
N TYR A 362 -19.19 5.00 -5.61
CA TYR A 362 -18.18 3.96 -5.45
C TYR A 362 -17.43 4.13 -4.11
N GLN A 363 -17.29 3.07 -3.33
CA GLN A 363 -16.61 3.11 -2.02
C GLN A 363 -15.45 2.08 -1.94
N PHE A 364 -14.32 2.50 -1.39
CA PHE A 364 -13.08 1.71 -1.28
C PHE A 364 -12.62 1.57 0.17
N MET A 365 -12.40 0.33 0.64
CA MET A 365 -12.07 0.07 2.05
C MET A 365 -11.44 -1.32 2.32
N GLY A 366 -10.85 -1.50 3.50
CA GLY A 366 -10.56 -2.83 4.05
C GLY A 366 -11.82 -3.53 4.60
N LYS A 367 -11.80 -4.87 4.63
CA LYS A 367 -12.94 -5.74 5.01
C LYS A 367 -13.65 -5.41 6.33
N ASP A 368 -12.94 -4.89 7.32
CA ASP A 368 -13.50 -4.55 8.64
C ASP A 368 -14.59 -3.46 8.56
N ASN A 369 -14.54 -2.60 7.54
CA ASN A 369 -15.48 -1.50 7.34
C ASN A 369 -16.77 -1.93 6.60
N VAL A 370 -16.88 -3.16 6.11
CA VAL A 370 -18.01 -3.58 5.26
C VAL A 370 -19.38 -3.38 5.92
N PRO A 371 -19.66 -3.86 7.16
CA PRO A 371 -20.98 -3.73 7.76
C PRO A 371 -21.42 -2.28 7.98
N PHE A 372 -20.49 -1.34 8.09
CA PHE A 372 -20.80 0.09 8.17
C PHE A 372 -21.41 0.59 6.85
N HIS A 373 -20.85 0.18 5.72
CA HIS A 373 -21.18 0.73 4.40
C HIS A 373 -22.23 -0.11 3.65
N THR A 374 -22.42 -1.38 4.03
CA THR A 374 -23.46 -2.25 3.47
C THR A 374 -24.70 -2.39 4.34
N VAL A 375 -24.63 -2.05 5.64
CA VAL A 375 -25.78 -2.11 6.58
C VAL A 375 -26.01 -0.76 7.27
N MET A 376 -25.08 -0.30 8.14
CA MET A 376 -25.33 0.85 9.04
C MET A 376 -25.71 2.13 8.30
N PHE A 377 -24.88 2.55 7.34
CA PHE A 377 -25.04 3.82 6.63
C PHE A 377 -26.18 3.78 5.61
N PRO A 378 -26.36 2.73 4.78
CA PRO A 378 -27.57 2.61 3.95
C PRO A 378 -28.87 2.59 4.79
N SER A 379 -28.93 1.87 5.91
CA SER A 379 -30.10 1.94 6.81
C SER A 379 -30.31 3.34 7.39
N THR A 380 -29.24 4.03 7.77
CA THR A 380 -29.29 5.42 8.27
C THR A 380 -29.89 6.37 7.22
N LEU A 381 -29.46 6.28 5.96
CA LEU A 381 -29.99 7.10 4.87
C LEU A 381 -31.42 6.70 4.47
N LEU A 382 -31.71 5.40 4.30
CA LEU A 382 -33.05 4.87 3.99
C LEU A 382 -34.10 5.18 5.07
N GLY A 383 -33.68 5.35 6.33
CA GLY A 383 -34.53 5.77 7.43
C GLY A 383 -34.96 7.24 7.36
N THR A 384 -34.19 8.11 6.69
CA THR A 384 -34.60 9.53 6.51
C THR A 384 -35.80 9.71 5.59
N GLY A 385 -36.02 8.78 4.66
CA GLY A 385 -37.04 8.89 3.61
C GLY A 385 -36.69 9.88 2.48
N GLU A 386 -35.49 10.47 2.48
CA GLU A 386 -35.02 11.35 1.41
C GLU A 386 -34.33 10.57 0.27
N ASN A 387 -34.24 11.19 -0.92
CA ASN A 387 -33.73 10.55 -2.14
C ASN A 387 -32.19 10.49 -2.20
N TRP A 388 -31.55 9.79 -1.26
CA TRP A 388 -30.10 9.72 -1.14
C TRP A 388 -29.43 8.90 -2.26
N THR A 389 -28.26 9.35 -2.71
CA THR A 389 -27.33 8.60 -3.55
C THR A 389 -26.70 7.48 -2.73
N LEU A 390 -27.25 6.27 -2.82
CA LEU A 390 -26.71 5.07 -2.16
C LEU A 390 -25.56 4.44 -2.97
N MET A 391 -24.79 3.57 -2.32
CA MET A 391 -23.58 2.97 -2.90
C MET A 391 -23.92 1.95 -3.99
N LYS A 392 -23.51 2.24 -5.23
CA LYS A 392 -23.62 1.31 -6.37
C LYS A 392 -22.58 0.20 -6.28
N THR A 393 -21.33 0.55 -5.93
CA THR A 393 -20.18 -0.37 -5.99
C THR A 393 -19.31 -0.25 -4.75
N ILE A 394 -18.89 -1.39 -4.20
CA ILE A 394 -17.91 -1.49 -3.12
C ILE A 394 -16.69 -2.30 -3.59
N SER A 395 -15.49 -1.76 -3.41
CA SER A 395 -14.22 -2.45 -3.67
C SER A 395 -13.50 -2.68 -2.35
N VAL A 396 -13.51 -3.92 -1.88
CA VAL A 396 -13.03 -4.29 -0.54
C VAL A 396 -11.79 -5.14 -0.61
N THR A 397 -10.76 -4.78 0.15
CA THR A 397 -9.53 -5.58 0.25
C THR A 397 -9.45 -6.40 1.53
N GLU A 398 -8.73 -7.52 1.42
CA GLU A 398 -8.15 -8.25 2.54
C GLU A 398 -6.91 -7.51 3.09
N TYR A 399 -6.11 -8.12 3.98
CA TYR A 399 -4.97 -7.43 4.59
C TYR A 399 -3.67 -7.60 3.80
N LEU A 400 -2.90 -6.51 3.67
CA LEU A 400 -1.48 -6.60 3.40
C LEU A 400 -0.74 -6.86 4.73
N ASN A 401 0.06 -7.92 4.77
CA ASN A 401 0.94 -8.30 5.88
C ASN A 401 2.40 -7.85 5.60
N TYR A 402 3.34 -8.04 6.54
CA TYR A 402 4.73 -7.54 6.43
C TYR A 402 5.77 -8.57 6.93
N GLU A 403 6.66 -8.98 6.02
CA GLU A 403 7.73 -9.97 6.27
C GLU A 403 7.21 -11.25 6.99
N ALA A 404 7.62 -11.54 8.22
CA ALA A 404 7.19 -12.72 8.97
C ALA A 404 5.94 -12.50 9.85
N GLY A 405 5.17 -11.42 9.65
CA GLY A 405 4.05 -11.07 10.52
C GLY A 405 3.09 -10.03 9.96
N LYS A 406 2.35 -9.37 10.85
CA LYS A 406 1.37 -8.33 10.50
C LYS A 406 1.94 -6.93 10.76
N PHE A 407 1.46 -5.93 10.02
CA PHE A 407 1.61 -4.54 10.44
C PHE A 407 0.95 -4.34 11.81
N SER A 408 1.50 -3.45 12.63
CA SER A 408 0.89 -3.09 13.91
C SER A 408 1.07 -1.60 14.18
N LYS A 409 -0.04 -0.86 14.24
CA LYS A 409 -0.05 0.57 14.59
C LYS A 409 0.47 0.80 16.01
N SER A 410 -0.15 0.13 16.99
CA SER A 410 0.22 0.27 18.42
C SER A 410 1.63 -0.21 18.76
N LYS A 411 2.22 -1.13 17.98
CA LYS A 411 3.62 -1.56 18.13
C LYS A 411 4.55 -0.96 17.07
N GLY A 412 4.11 -0.02 16.23
CA GLY A 412 4.91 0.57 15.16
C GLY A 412 5.62 -0.43 14.23
N ILE A 413 5.03 -1.61 13.94
CA ILE A 413 5.64 -2.68 13.14
C ILE A 413 5.24 -2.53 11.67
N GLY A 414 6.23 -2.65 10.78
CA GLY A 414 6.10 -2.46 9.33
C GLY A 414 6.50 -1.07 8.85
N VAL A 415 6.38 -0.84 7.54
CA VAL A 415 6.63 0.46 6.89
C VAL A 415 5.39 1.35 6.96
N PHE A 416 5.56 2.56 7.48
CA PHE A 416 4.54 3.61 7.50
C PHE A 416 4.69 4.58 6.32
N GLY A 417 3.69 5.42 6.07
CA GLY A 417 3.71 6.35 4.94
C GLY A 417 4.86 7.37 5.00
N ASN A 418 5.28 7.76 6.20
CA ASN A 418 6.50 8.54 6.43
C ASN A 418 7.78 7.70 6.27
N ASP A 419 7.83 6.47 6.80
CA ASP A 419 8.96 5.55 6.59
C ASP A 419 9.28 5.37 5.09
N ALA A 420 8.25 5.31 4.23
CA ALA A 420 8.40 5.21 2.77
C ALA A 420 8.93 6.51 2.12
N LYS A 421 8.42 7.68 2.57
CA LYS A 421 8.90 9.02 2.17
C LYS A 421 10.38 9.22 2.53
N ASP A 422 10.84 8.60 3.62
CA ASP A 422 12.24 8.58 4.07
C ASP A 422 13.08 7.45 3.42
N THR A 423 12.77 7.09 2.16
CA THR A 423 13.58 6.20 1.31
C THR A 423 13.96 6.88 -0.01
N ASN A 424 15.07 6.44 -0.62
CA ASN A 424 15.45 6.87 -1.97
C ASN A 424 14.69 6.11 -3.08
N ILE A 425 13.61 5.41 -2.74
CA ILE A 425 12.79 4.63 -3.68
C ILE A 425 11.65 5.53 -4.19
N PRO A 426 11.53 5.77 -5.52
CA PRO A 426 10.48 6.61 -6.08
C PRO A 426 9.07 6.13 -5.71
N VAL A 427 8.13 7.07 -5.55
CA VAL A 427 6.71 6.81 -5.26
C VAL A 427 6.10 5.75 -6.18
N GLU A 428 6.48 5.73 -7.45
CA GLU A 428 5.94 4.79 -8.45
C GLU A 428 6.30 3.34 -8.19
N VAL A 429 7.47 3.08 -7.61
CA VAL A 429 7.85 1.72 -7.21
C VAL A 429 6.94 1.26 -6.08
N TRP A 430 6.64 2.14 -5.12
CA TRP A 430 5.70 1.86 -4.03
C TRP A 430 4.27 1.66 -4.56
N ARG A 431 3.77 2.55 -5.42
CA ARG A 431 2.44 2.43 -6.02
C ARG A 431 2.31 1.15 -6.84
N TYR A 432 3.24 0.90 -7.76
CA TYR A 432 3.29 -0.32 -8.58
C TYR A 432 3.31 -1.58 -7.71
N TYR A 433 4.22 -1.65 -6.74
CA TYR A 433 4.39 -2.82 -5.88
C TYR A 433 3.12 -3.13 -5.08
N LEU A 434 2.51 -2.12 -4.47
CA LEU A 434 1.29 -2.28 -3.69
C LEU A 434 0.11 -2.67 -4.57
N LEU A 435 0.03 -2.19 -5.82
CA LEU A 435 -1.07 -2.48 -6.73
C LEU A 435 -0.94 -3.85 -7.41
N THR A 436 0.27 -4.28 -7.80
CA THR A 436 0.51 -5.65 -8.30
C THR A 436 0.31 -6.69 -7.19
N ASN A 437 0.59 -6.33 -5.93
CA ASN A 437 0.31 -7.16 -4.74
C ASN A 437 -0.98 -6.75 -3.97
N ARG A 438 -1.95 -6.11 -4.64
CA ARG A 438 -3.23 -5.72 -4.02
C ARG A 438 -3.98 -6.96 -3.46
N PRO A 439 -4.39 -6.95 -2.18
CA PRO A 439 -5.12 -8.06 -1.55
C PRO A 439 -6.61 -8.06 -1.94
N GLU A 440 -6.93 -8.45 -3.17
CA GLU A 440 -8.31 -8.42 -3.71
C GLU A 440 -9.17 -9.64 -3.32
N VAL A 441 -8.55 -10.79 -3.03
CA VAL A 441 -9.24 -12.08 -2.79
C VAL A 441 -8.75 -12.78 -1.52
N SER A 442 -7.45 -12.63 -1.21
CA SER A 442 -6.81 -13.13 0.01
C SER A 442 -5.94 -12.03 0.60
N ASP A 443 -5.56 -12.19 1.88
CA ASP A 443 -4.43 -11.48 2.45
C ASP A 443 -3.19 -11.65 1.53
N THR A 444 -2.37 -10.60 1.39
CA THR A 444 -1.08 -10.61 0.65
C THR A 444 0.08 -10.22 1.57
N LEU A 445 1.31 -10.33 1.08
CA LEU A 445 2.51 -10.09 1.89
C LEU A 445 3.47 -9.11 1.23
N PHE A 446 3.86 -8.06 1.96
CA PHE A 446 5.00 -7.21 1.62
C PHE A 446 6.30 -7.91 2.03
N THR A 447 7.27 -8.01 1.12
CA THR A 447 8.67 -8.34 1.46
C THR A 447 9.64 -7.46 0.67
N TRP A 448 10.80 -7.14 1.25
CA TRP A 448 11.82 -6.35 0.58
C TRP A 448 12.45 -7.03 -0.66
N PRO A 449 12.69 -8.36 -0.68
CA PRO A 449 13.16 -9.06 -1.89
C PRO A 449 12.14 -9.09 -3.03
N ASP A 450 10.84 -9.19 -2.74
CA ASP A 450 9.81 -9.10 -3.79
C ASP A 450 9.70 -7.67 -4.34
N LEU A 451 9.82 -6.63 -3.49
CA LEU A 451 9.92 -5.24 -3.95
C LEU A 451 11.09 -5.05 -4.93
N GLN A 452 12.25 -5.63 -4.62
CA GLN A 452 13.43 -5.64 -5.50
C GLN A 452 13.16 -6.38 -6.81
N ALA A 453 12.57 -7.57 -6.76
CA ALA A 453 12.26 -8.36 -7.94
C ALA A 453 11.28 -7.64 -8.88
N LYS A 454 10.23 -6.99 -8.33
CA LYS A 454 9.26 -6.20 -9.10
C LYS A 454 9.90 -4.96 -9.73
N LEU A 455 10.73 -4.24 -8.99
CA LEU A 455 11.47 -3.09 -9.53
C LEU A 455 12.46 -3.51 -10.63
N ASN A 456 13.34 -4.46 -10.36
CA ASN A 456 14.43 -4.79 -11.28
C ASN A 456 13.92 -5.56 -12.51
N SER A 457 13.02 -6.53 -12.35
CA SER A 457 12.58 -7.39 -13.46
C SER A 457 11.40 -6.80 -14.25
N GLU A 458 10.40 -6.21 -13.60
CA GLU A 458 9.17 -5.76 -14.28
C GLU A 458 9.22 -4.27 -14.65
N LEU A 459 9.67 -3.40 -13.74
CA LEU A 459 9.78 -1.96 -14.04
C LEU A 459 11.05 -1.63 -14.85
N LEU A 460 12.24 -2.02 -14.39
CA LEU A 460 13.50 -1.67 -15.06
C LEU A 460 13.72 -2.49 -16.34
N ASN A 461 13.78 -3.82 -16.25
CA ASN A 461 14.18 -4.68 -17.36
C ASN A 461 13.11 -4.90 -18.45
N ASN A 462 11.83 -4.65 -18.16
CA ASN A 462 10.74 -4.68 -19.16
C ASN A 462 10.30 -3.26 -19.54
N LEU A 463 9.56 -2.55 -18.68
CA LEU A 463 8.91 -1.27 -19.01
C LEU A 463 9.91 -0.14 -19.33
N GLY A 464 10.83 0.13 -18.41
CA GLY A 464 11.87 1.14 -18.58
C GLY A 464 12.80 0.81 -19.75
N ASN A 465 13.12 -0.47 -19.94
CA ASN A 465 13.90 -0.96 -21.07
C ASN A 465 13.20 -0.73 -22.42
N PHE A 466 11.90 -1.05 -22.54
CA PHE A 466 11.15 -0.81 -23.78
C PHE A 466 11.15 0.68 -24.14
N ILE A 467 10.71 1.53 -23.21
CA ILE A 467 10.61 2.98 -23.43
C ILE A 467 11.99 3.58 -23.75
N ASN A 468 13.02 3.20 -23.00
CA ASN A 468 14.38 3.67 -23.24
C ASN A 468 14.95 3.19 -24.59
N ARG A 469 14.74 1.92 -24.99
CA ARG A 469 15.15 1.40 -26.32
C ARG A 469 14.52 2.21 -27.45
N VAL A 470 13.22 2.49 -27.36
CA VAL A 470 12.48 3.27 -28.37
C VAL A 470 13.01 4.71 -28.45
N LEU A 471 12.95 5.44 -27.34
CA LEU A 471 13.26 6.87 -27.33
C LEU A 471 14.75 7.14 -27.57
N SER A 472 15.66 6.35 -26.99
CA SER A 472 17.10 6.49 -27.22
C SER A 472 17.54 6.06 -28.63
N PHE A 473 16.75 5.27 -29.37
CA PHE A 473 17.04 5.01 -30.78
C PHE A 473 16.58 6.15 -31.69
N ILE A 474 15.41 6.73 -31.42
CA ILE A 474 14.91 7.91 -32.14
C ILE A 474 15.84 9.11 -31.91
N ALA A 475 16.31 9.32 -30.68
CA ALA A 475 17.20 10.44 -30.29
C ALA A 475 18.66 10.31 -30.74
N LYS A 476 19.07 9.22 -31.39
CA LYS A 476 20.41 9.14 -32.01
C LYS A 476 20.48 10.04 -33.25
N PRO A 477 21.64 10.67 -33.53
CA PRO A 477 21.82 11.52 -34.71
C PRO A 477 21.58 10.75 -36.01
N GLU A 478 21.30 11.47 -37.10
CA GLU A 478 21.14 10.83 -38.41
C GLU A 478 22.40 10.02 -38.81
N GLY A 479 22.16 8.88 -39.47
CA GLY A 479 23.17 7.84 -39.71
C GLY A 479 23.24 6.80 -38.57
N GLN A 480 22.68 7.09 -37.40
CA GLN A 480 22.56 6.15 -36.26
C GLN A 480 21.14 6.06 -35.66
N GLY A 481 20.26 6.99 -36.03
CA GLY A 481 18.86 7.11 -35.60
C GLY A 481 18.12 8.16 -36.42
N TYR A 482 17.23 8.93 -35.77
CA TYR A 482 16.31 9.87 -36.44
C TYR A 482 16.42 11.32 -35.95
N ASP A 483 17.53 11.70 -35.32
CA ASP A 483 17.79 13.06 -34.79
C ASP A 483 16.64 13.57 -33.89
N SER A 484 16.16 12.71 -32.99
CA SER A 484 15.00 12.99 -32.13
C SER A 484 13.69 13.30 -32.87
N ALA A 485 13.59 13.10 -34.20
CA ALA A 485 12.37 13.27 -34.95
C ALA A 485 11.62 11.93 -35.10
N ILE A 486 10.29 11.96 -34.95
CA ILE A 486 9.45 10.82 -35.33
C ILE A 486 9.53 10.65 -36.85
N PRO A 487 9.88 9.44 -37.36
CA PRO A 487 10.13 9.27 -38.78
C PRO A 487 8.85 9.36 -39.62
N ALA A 488 9.02 9.80 -40.87
CA ALA A 488 8.01 9.65 -41.91
C ALA A 488 7.92 8.18 -42.36
N LEU A 489 6.70 7.76 -42.72
CA LEU A 489 6.47 6.54 -43.48
C LEU A 489 6.73 6.84 -44.97
N ALA A 490 7.19 5.85 -45.72
CA ALA A 490 7.36 5.99 -47.16
C ALA A 490 6.02 5.76 -47.89
N ASP A 491 5.83 6.45 -49.02
CA ASP A 491 4.62 6.30 -49.84
C ASP A 491 4.41 4.84 -50.26
N GLY A 492 3.17 4.35 -50.09
CA GLY A 492 2.79 2.96 -50.39
C GLY A 492 3.10 1.94 -49.28
N LEU A 493 3.87 2.28 -48.23
CA LEU A 493 4.15 1.37 -47.12
C LEU A 493 3.00 1.35 -46.09
N SER A 494 1.96 0.57 -46.37
CA SER A 494 0.84 0.37 -45.44
C SER A 494 1.25 -0.49 -44.25
N SER A 495 0.63 -0.28 -43.08
CA SER A 495 0.82 -1.15 -41.90
C SER A 495 0.36 -2.60 -42.14
N GLU A 496 -0.60 -2.81 -43.04
CA GLU A 496 -1.04 -4.15 -43.46
C GLU A 496 0.03 -4.92 -44.25
N SER A 497 1.01 -4.22 -44.84
CA SER A 497 2.12 -4.87 -45.56
C SER A 497 3.19 -5.48 -44.64
N HIS A 498 3.13 -5.22 -43.32
CA HIS A 498 4.08 -5.78 -42.35
C HIS A 498 3.37 -6.55 -41.23
N ASP A 499 3.31 -7.86 -41.39
CA ASP A 499 2.63 -8.82 -40.52
C ASP A 499 2.96 -8.67 -39.01
N PRO A 500 4.23 -8.50 -38.56
CA PRO A 500 4.52 -8.23 -37.15
C PRO A 500 3.92 -6.92 -36.62
N THR A 501 3.85 -5.86 -37.45
CA THR A 501 3.22 -4.58 -37.06
C THR A 501 1.71 -4.75 -36.89
N LYS A 502 1.07 -5.47 -37.82
CA LYS A 502 -0.36 -5.77 -37.76
C LYS A 502 -0.71 -6.60 -36.53
N LYS A 503 -0.01 -7.72 -36.31
CA LYS A 503 -0.17 -8.60 -35.14
C LYS A 503 0.00 -7.86 -33.81
N LEU A 504 0.99 -6.97 -33.71
CA LEU A 504 1.17 -6.14 -32.51
C LEU A 504 -0.04 -5.23 -32.26
N ALA A 505 -0.51 -4.51 -33.28
CA ALA A 505 -1.64 -3.59 -33.14
C ALA A 505 -2.96 -4.32 -32.80
N GLU A 506 -3.20 -5.50 -33.37
CA GLU A 506 -4.32 -6.37 -33.03
C GLU A 506 -4.28 -6.80 -31.54
N ARG A 507 -3.11 -7.25 -31.05
CA ARG A 507 -2.90 -7.58 -29.63
C ARG A 507 -3.06 -6.38 -28.71
N ILE A 508 -2.54 -5.21 -29.10
CA ILE A 508 -2.63 -3.99 -28.29
C ILE A 508 -4.07 -3.49 -28.19
N SER A 509 -4.86 -3.53 -29.27
CA SER A 509 -6.30 -3.25 -29.18
C SER A 509 -6.96 -4.20 -28.19
N ALA A 510 -6.76 -5.51 -28.34
CA ALA A 510 -7.36 -6.51 -27.47
C ALA A 510 -6.98 -6.30 -25.99
N TYR A 511 -5.75 -5.88 -25.68
CA TYR A 511 -5.34 -5.53 -24.33
C TYR A 511 -5.91 -4.19 -23.83
N VAL A 512 -6.08 -3.18 -24.69
CA VAL A 512 -6.76 -1.92 -24.30
C VAL A 512 -8.24 -2.17 -24.00
N ASP A 513 -8.91 -2.97 -24.83
CA ASP A 513 -10.31 -3.34 -24.65
C ASP A 513 -10.50 -4.16 -23.33
N GLN A 514 -9.63 -5.15 -23.08
CA GLN A 514 -9.61 -5.91 -21.81
C GLN A 514 -9.26 -5.04 -20.58
N TYR A 515 -8.32 -4.11 -20.72
CA TYR A 515 -7.96 -3.17 -19.65
C TYR A 515 -9.18 -2.32 -19.25
N ILE A 516 -9.90 -1.78 -20.23
CA ILE A 516 -11.11 -0.99 -19.99
C ILE A 516 -12.17 -1.85 -19.31
N GLU A 517 -12.42 -3.07 -19.79
CA GLU A 517 -13.40 -3.99 -19.22
C GLU A 517 -13.11 -4.33 -17.75
N GLU A 518 -11.86 -4.63 -17.40
CA GLU A 518 -11.48 -5.01 -16.03
C GLU A 518 -11.43 -3.80 -15.09
N MET A 519 -11.08 -2.61 -15.60
CA MET A 519 -11.10 -1.36 -14.83
C MET A 519 -12.51 -0.85 -14.55
N GLU A 520 -13.47 -1.00 -15.47
CA GLU A 520 -14.90 -0.74 -15.19
C GLU A 520 -15.44 -1.62 -14.05
N LYS A 521 -14.97 -2.87 -13.97
CA LYS A 521 -15.28 -3.82 -12.88
C LYS A 521 -14.45 -3.60 -11.62
N VAL A 522 -13.60 -2.56 -11.57
CA VAL A 522 -12.72 -2.20 -10.44
C VAL A 522 -11.73 -3.34 -10.05
N ARG A 523 -11.31 -4.14 -11.03
CA ARG A 523 -10.32 -5.23 -10.88
C ARG A 523 -8.90 -4.71 -11.10
N LEU A 524 -8.50 -3.78 -10.24
CA LEU A 524 -7.31 -2.92 -10.43
C LEU A 524 -6.02 -3.73 -10.65
N LYS A 525 -5.83 -4.84 -9.93
CA LYS A 525 -4.66 -5.72 -10.09
C LYS A 525 -4.58 -6.36 -11.47
N GLN A 526 -5.72 -6.77 -12.04
CA GLN A 526 -5.77 -7.35 -13.38
C GLN A 526 -5.61 -6.28 -14.47
N GLY A 527 -6.16 -5.08 -14.28
CA GLY A 527 -5.92 -3.92 -15.14
C GLY A 527 -4.42 -3.59 -15.26
N LEU A 528 -3.71 -3.49 -14.13
CA LEU A 528 -2.26 -3.28 -14.12
C LEU A 528 -1.49 -4.39 -14.87
N LYS A 529 -1.86 -5.66 -14.64
CA LYS A 529 -1.23 -6.81 -15.31
C LYS A 529 -1.41 -6.74 -16.83
N ILE A 530 -2.58 -6.34 -17.31
CA ILE A 530 -2.88 -6.16 -18.75
C ILE A 530 -2.05 -5.00 -19.33
N ALA A 531 -2.00 -3.85 -18.66
CA ALA A 531 -1.20 -2.70 -19.10
C ALA A 531 0.31 -3.06 -19.19
N MET A 532 0.84 -3.82 -18.22
CA MET A 532 2.24 -4.28 -18.24
C MET A 532 2.52 -5.31 -19.34
N ALA A 533 1.54 -6.12 -19.76
CA ALA A 533 1.72 -7.09 -20.84
C ALA A 533 2.04 -6.43 -22.18
N ILE A 534 1.50 -5.23 -22.45
CA ILE A 534 1.78 -4.44 -23.66
C ILE A 534 3.28 -4.06 -23.75
N SER A 535 3.98 -3.89 -22.62
CA SER A 535 5.43 -3.66 -22.62
C SER A 535 6.21 -4.91 -23.04
N THR A 536 5.75 -6.09 -22.64
CA THR A 536 6.35 -7.37 -23.04
C THR A 536 6.20 -7.57 -24.55
N GLU A 537 4.99 -7.33 -25.09
CA GLU A 537 4.72 -7.34 -26.54
C GLU A 537 5.61 -6.34 -27.29
N GLY A 538 5.73 -5.10 -26.79
CA GLY A 538 6.60 -4.08 -27.39
C GLY A 538 8.08 -4.48 -27.41
N ASN A 539 8.59 -5.08 -26.32
CA ASN A 539 9.95 -5.60 -26.27
C ASN A 539 10.17 -6.78 -27.23
N GLY A 540 9.19 -7.68 -27.35
CA GLY A 540 9.19 -8.81 -28.29
C GLY A 540 9.20 -8.36 -29.73
N TYR A 541 8.30 -7.46 -30.11
CA TYR A 541 8.20 -6.85 -31.44
C TYR A 541 9.51 -6.18 -31.89
N LEU A 542 10.15 -5.39 -31.01
CA LEU A 542 11.46 -4.80 -31.30
C LEU A 542 12.55 -5.86 -31.52
N GLN A 543 12.43 -7.03 -30.88
CA GLN A 543 13.39 -8.12 -31.04
C GLN A 543 13.15 -8.90 -32.33
N GLU A 544 11.89 -9.25 -32.63
CA GLU A 544 11.46 -9.92 -33.86
C GLU A 544 11.78 -9.11 -35.11
N CYS A 545 11.58 -7.79 -35.06
CA CYS A 545 11.85 -6.89 -36.18
C CYS A 545 13.34 -6.55 -36.39
N GLU A 546 14.26 -6.97 -35.51
CA GLU A 546 15.67 -6.57 -35.53
C GLU A 546 15.93 -5.08 -35.89
N PHE A 547 15.25 -4.13 -35.24
CA PHE A 547 15.15 -2.74 -35.74
C PHE A 547 16.51 -2.05 -36.01
N TRP A 548 17.56 -2.39 -35.25
CA TRP A 548 18.94 -1.92 -35.41
C TRP A 548 19.61 -2.37 -36.72
N ARG A 549 19.16 -3.50 -37.26
CA ARG A 549 19.57 -4.10 -38.53
C ARG A 549 18.71 -3.53 -39.66
N LEU A 550 17.39 -3.47 -39.49
CA LEU A 550 16.49 -2.81 -40.45
C LEU A 550 16.90 -1.37 -40.73
N TYR A 551 17.38 -0.60 -39.76
CA TYR A 551 17.84 0.77 -40.02
C TYR A 551 18.92 0.87 -41.11
N LYS A 552 19.75 -0.18 -41.25
CA LYS A 552 20.83 -0.28 -42.25
C LYS A 552 20.37 -0.91 -43.56
N GLU A 553 19.53 -1.95 -43.48
CA GLU A 553 19.12 -2.76 -44.64
C GLU A 553 17.83 -2.25 -45.31
N ASN A 554 16.90 -1.70 -44.54
CA ASN A 554 15.59 -1.21 -45.00
C ASN A 554 15.09 -0.06 -44.09
N LYS A 555 15.67 1.14 -44.23
CA LYS A 555 15.31 2.34 -43.46
C LYS A 555 13.79 2.65 -43.50
N PRO A 556 13.06 2.51 -44.63
CA PRO A 556 11.60 2.67 -44.66
C PRO A 556 10.85 1.73 -43.71
N LEU A 557 11.20 0.44 -43.66
CA LEU A 557 10.56 -0.49 -42.73
C LEU A 557 10.95 -0.21 -41.27
N CYS A 558 12.21 0.18 -41.03
CA CYS A 558 12.63 0.67 -39.71
C CYS A 558 11.81 1.89 -39.25
N SER A 559 11.48 2.81 -40.16
CA SER A 559 10.60 3.94 -39.85
C SER A 559 9.21 3.48 -39.37
N LEU A 560 8.59 2.51 -40.05
CA LEU A 560 7.31 1.94 -39.62
C LEU A 560 7.40 1.27 -38.24
N VAL A 561 8.48 0.50 -38.00
CA VAL A 561 8.72 -0.18 -36.71
C VAL A 561 8.89 0.83 -35.57
N MET A 562 9.70 1.87 -35.76
CA MET A 562 9.94 2.88 -34.72
C MET A 562 8.73 3.80 -34.51
N LYS A 563 8.00 4.17 -35.57
CA LYS A 563 6.76 4.97 -35.47
C LYS A 563 5.65 4.19 -34.77
N THR A 564 5.55 2.87 -35.02
CA THR A 564 4.68 1.97 -34.26
C THR A 564 5.09 1.93 -32.79
N ALA A 565 6.36 1.63 -32.49
CA ALA A 565 6.83 1.42 -31.13
C ALA A 565 6.69 2.66 -30.24
N VAL A 566 6.89 3.87 -30.77
CA VAL A 566 6.67 5.11 -29.99
C VAL A 566 5.19 5.41 -29.74
N GLY A 567 4.29 4.98 -30.64
CA GLY A 567 2.85 4.94 -30.36
C GLY A 567 2.50 4.01 -29.21
N VAL A 568 3.16 2.85 -29.11
CA VAL A 568 3.00 1.92 -27.97
C VAL A 568 3.52 2.53 -26.67
N VAL A 569 4.63 3.29 -26.69
CA VAL A 569 5.11 4.05 -25.52
C VAL A 569 4.07 5.06 -25.03
N TYR A 570 3.39 5.76 -25.95
CA TYR A 570 2.29 6.67 -25.60
C TYR A 570 1.08 5.92 -25.00
N ILE A 571 0.65 4.80 -25.62
CA ILE A 571 -0.46 3.98 -25.11
C ILE A 571 -0.15 3.48 -23.70
N LEU A 572 1.06 2.94 -23.48
CA LEU A 572 1.53 2.49 -22.16
C LEU A 572 1.45 3.61 -21.12
N ALA A 573 1.91 4.81 -21.45
CA ALA A 573 1.83 5.95 -20.53
C ALA A 573 0.37 6.31 -20.20
N CYS A 574 -0.54 6.33 -21.18
CA CYS A 574 -1.97 6.54 -20.92
C CYS A 574 -2.58 5.45 -20.01
N LEU A 575 -2.31 4.17 -20.28
CA LEU A 575 -2.85 3.06 -19.48
C LEU A 575 -2.23 2.96 -18.08
N LEU A 576 -1.01 3.45 -17.90
CA LEU A 576 -0.31 3.39 -16.62
C LEU A 576 -0.51 4.64 -15.75
N GLU A 577 -1.00 5.77 -16.25
CA GLU A 577 -1.21 6.99 -15.42
C GLU A 577 -2.02 6.73 -14.14
N PRO A 578 -3.11 5.93 -14.15
CA PRO A 578 -3.83 5.63 -12.92
C PRO A 578 -2.97 4.96 -11.84
N PHE A 579 -1.98 4.18 -12.26
CA PHE A 579 -1.10 3.39 -11.39
C PHE A 579 0.20 4.14 -11.05
N MET A 580 0.79 4.81 -12.04
CA MET A 580 2.09 5.50 -12.00
C MET A 580 2.00 6.87 -12.74
N PRO A 581 1.44 7.90 -12.08
CA PRO A 581 1.16 9.20 -12.69
C PRO A 581 2.39 10.07 -12.97
N SER A 582 3.39 10.11 -12.09
CA SER A 582 4.65 10.83 -12.30
C SER A 582 5.57 10.16 -13.32
N LEU A 583 5.50 8.83 -13.46
CA LEU A 583 6.11 8.08 -14.56
C LEU A 583 5.51 8.54 -15.90
N THR A 584 4.19 8.67 -15.96
CA THR A 584 3.48 9.17 -17.13
C THR A 584 3.92 10.60 -17.46
N GLN A 585 4.04 11.48 -16.45
CA GLN A 585 4.56 12.84 -16.64
C GLN A 585 5.99 12.83 -17.21
N GLU A 586 6.89 12.00 -16.69
CA GLU A 586 8.26 11.90 -17.20
C GLU A 586 8.31 11.31 -18.63
N VAL A 587 7.48 10.31 -18.95
CA VAL A 587 7.39 9.75 -20.32
C VAL A 587 6.82 10.78 -21.28
N PHE A 588 5.76 11.53 -20.93
CA PHE A 588 5.22 12.61 -21.75
C PHE A 588 6.24 13.74 -21.95
N LYS A 589 7.01 14.08 -20.92
CA LYS A 589 8.14 15.03 -20.99
C LYS A 589 9.26 14.53 -21.92
N GLN A 590 9.58 13.23 -21.91
CA GLN A 590 10.54 12.65 -22.86
C GLN A 590 9.96 12.52 -24.29
N LEU A 591 8.65 12.37 -24.44
CA LEU A 591 7.94 12.47 -25.73
C LEU A 591 7.76 13.92 -26.21
N ASN A 592 8.06 14.92 -25.39
CA ASN A 592 7.79 16.35 -25.63
C ASN A 592 6.28 16.64 -25.87
N LEU A 593 5.43 16.15 -24.97
CA LEU A 593 3.98 16.33 -24.98
C LEU A 593 3.49 16.96 -23.66
N SER A 594 2.52 17.87 -23.74
CA SER A 594 1.76 18.30 -22.56
C SER A 594 0.80 17.20 -22.13
N THR A 595 0.84 16.78 -20.86
CA THR A 595 -0.13 15.85 -20.29
C THR A 595 -1.55 16.43 -20.35
N GLU A 596 -1.76 17.68 -19.94
CA GLU A 596 -3.08 18.34 -19.91
C GLU A 596 -3.80 18.35 -21.27
N LEU A 597 -3.05 18.44 -22.36
CA LEU A 597 -3.61 18.53 -23.72
C LEU A 597 -3.75 17.15 -24.40
N HIS A 598 -2.84 16.21 -24.13
CA HIS A 598 -2.74 14.97 -24.90
C HIS A 598 -3.21 13.73 -24.11
N LEU A 599 -2.93 13.66 -22.79
CA LEU A 599 -3.25 12.49 -21.96
C LEU A 599 -4.76 12.22 -21.97
N SER A 600 -5.17 11.09 -22.55
CA SER A 600 -6.58 10.80 -22.79
C SER A 600 -6.81 9.33 -23.19
N LEU A 601 -7.88 8.74 -22.66
CA LEU A 601 -8.40 7.42 -23.04
C LEU A 601 -9.92 7.52 -23.26
N CYS A 602 -10.38 8.61 -23.89
CA CYS A 602 -11.78 8.96 -23.96
C CYS A 602 -12.41 8.49 -25.26
N ASP A 603 -13.53 7.76 -25.14
CA ASP A 603 -14.31 7.24 -26.27
C ASP A 603 -14.83 8.40 -27.15
N GLU A 604 -15.24 9.51 -26.55
CA GLU A 604 -15.73 10.73 -27.25
C GLU A 604 -14.65 11.37 -28.16
N LYS A 605 -13.36 11.14 -27.86
CA LYS A 605 -12.21 11.61 -28.66
C LYS A 605 -11.65 10.53 -29.60
N GLY A 606 -12.25 9.34 -29.60
CA GLY A 606 -11.79 8.18 -30.37
C GLY A 606 -10.48 7.56 -29.90
N ASP A 607 -10.01 7.85 -28.67
CA ASP A 607 -8.65 7.46 -28.23
C ASP A 607 -8.44 5.94 -28.19
N VAL A 608 -9.48 5.19 -27.80
CA VAL A 608 -9.49 3.71 -27.82
C VAL A 608 -9.30 3.17 -29.25
N ASN A 609 -9.83 3.87 -30.27
CA ASN A 609 -9.62 3.48 -31.67
C ASN A 609 -8.22 3.86 -32.18
N LYS A 610 -7.58 4.90 -31.64
CA LYS A 610 -6.19 5.26 -31.97
C LYS A 610 -5.20 4.16 -31.54
N ALA A 611 -5.53 3.39 -30.50
CA ALA A 611 -4.72 2.25 -30.07
C ALA A 611 -4.64 1.10 -31.10
N LYS A 612 -5.58 1.04 -32.06
CA LYS A 612 -5.56 0.09 -33.20
C LYS A 612 -4.59 0.52 -34.31
N ILE A 613 -4.14 1.77 -34.28
CA ILE A 613 -3.30 2.41 -35.30
C ILE A 613 -2.10 3.14 -34.64
N PRO A 614 -1.27 2.45 -33.84
CA PRO A 614 -0.22 3.08 -33.03
C PRO A 614 0.77 3.92 -33.84
N TRP A 615 1.02 3.56 -35.11
CA TRP A 615 1.86 4.34 -36.04
C TRP A 615 1.27 5.70 -36.45
N GLU A 616 0.05 6.05 -36.05
CA GLU A 616 -0.60 7.36 -36.36
C GLU A 616 -0.69 8.28 -35.14
N ILE A 617 -0.41 7.76 -33.93
CA ILE A 617 -0.53 8.51 -32.67
C ILE A 617 0.40 9.73 -32.62
N LEU A 618 1.62 9.59 -33.16
CA LEU A 618 2.58 10.70 -33.27
C LEU A 618 2.87 11.05 -34.73
N ASN A 619 2.77 12.34 -35.04
CA ASN A 619 3.01 12.87 -36.37
C ASN A 619 4.50 12.77 -36.76
N ALA A 620 4.75 12.51 -38.05
CA ALA A 620 6.10 12.56 -38.60
C ALA A 620 6.69 13.98 -38.44
N GLY A 621 8.00 14.06 -38.16
CA GLY A 621 8.69 15.32 -37.90
C GLY A 621 8.51 15.88 -36.49
N HIS A 622 7.61 15.33 -35.65
CA HIS A 622 7.53 15.68 -34.23
C HIS A 622 8.87 15.43 -33.53
N LYS A 623 9.40 16.42 -32.80
CA LYS A 623 10.68 16.32 -32.10
C LYS A 623 10.45 15.92 -30.65
N ILE A 624 10.93 14.72 -30.27
CA ILE A 624 10.89 14.23 -28.88
C ILE A 624 11.89 14.98 -27.99
N GLY A 625 11.70 14.86 -26.68
CA GLY A 625 12.60 15.40 -25.66
C GLY A 625 13.88 14.53 -25.51
N LYS A 626 14.69 14.86 -24.51
CA LYS A 626 15.90 14.09 -24.20
C LYS A 626 15.55 12.79 -23.44
N PRO A 627 15.80 11.59 -23.98
CA PRO A 627 15.51 10.33 -23.28
C PRO A 627 16.40 10.15 -22.05
N GLN A 628 15.85 9.57 -20.98
CA GLN A 628 16.57 9.25 -19.74
C GLN A 628 16.00 7.98 -19.09
N PRO A 629 16.84 7.14 -18.41
CA PRO A 629 16.37 5.97 -17.68
C PRO A 629 15.34 6.33 -16.61
N LEU A 630 14.16 5.71 -16.69
CA LEU A 630 13.01 5.99 -15.82
C LEU A 630 13.14 5.35 -14.43
N PHE A 631 13.87 4.22 -14.34
CA PHE A 631 14.07 3.46 -13.11
C PHE A 631 15.56 3.29 -12.82
N LYS A 632 15.87 2.96 -11.56
CA LYS A 632 17.20 2.57 -11.10
C LYS A 632 17.10 1.19 -10.46
N GLU A 633 18.16 0.40 -10.61
CA GLU A 633 18.32 -0.87 -9.91
C GLU A 633 18.31 -0.67 -8.39
N LEU A 634 17.58 -1.51 -7.66
CA LEU A 634 17.68 -1.67 -6.21
C LEU A 634 18.58 -2.87 -5.91
N LYS A 635 19.62 -2.68 -5.10
CA LYS A 635 20.65 -3.71 -4.87
C LYS A 635 20.38 -4.55 -3.63
N ASP A 636 21.05 -5.69 -3.53
CA ASP A 636 20.98 -6.58 -2.37
C ASP A 636 21.41 -5.86 -1.07
N GLU A 637 22.39 -4.95 -1.16
CA GLU A 637 22.81 -4.11 -0.03
C GLU A 637 21.72 -3.13 0.40
N ASP A 638 20.99 -2.51 -0.54
CA ASP A 638 19.89 -1.60 -0.27
C ASP A 638 18.70 -2.36 0.37
N VAL A 639 18.37 -3.53 -0.17
CA VAL A 639 17.32 -4.42 0.34
C VAL A 639 17.57 -4.80 1.79
N GLU A 640 18.76 -5.32 2.09
CA GLU A 640 19.10 -5.77 3.45
C GLU A 640 19.36 -4.58 4.40
N PHE A 641 19.75 -3.40 3.89
CA PHE A 641 19.73 -2.14 4.66
C PHE A 641 18.31 -1.75 5.06
N TYR A 642 17.38 -1.64 4.11
CA TYR A 642 16.00 -1.26 4.40
C TYR A 642 15.29 -2.30 5.29
N ARG A 643 15.53 -3.59 5.04
CA ARG A 643 14.99 -4.67 5.87
C ARG A 643 15.46 -4.59 7.34
N LYS A 644 16.69 -4.14 7.59
CA LYS A 644 17.20 -3.82 8.94
C LYS A 644 16.66 -2.51 9.51
N LYS A 645 16.61 -1.44 8.69
CA LYS A 645 16.07 -0.12 9.06
C LYS A 645 14.62 -0.24 9.52
N PHE A 646 13.82 -1.06 8.85
CA PHE A 646 12.39 -1.23 9.10
C PHE A 646 12.03 -2.57 9.76
N ALA A 647 12.99 -3.25 10.38
CA ALA A 647 12.75 -4.32 11.35
C ALA A 647 12.35 -3.71 12.72
N GLY A 648 11.58 -4.46 13.51
CA GLY A 648 11.12 -4.05 14.84
C GLY A 648 10.07 -2.92 14.83
N SER A 649 9.77 -2.42 16.02
CA SER A 649 8.90 -1.26 16.21
C SER A 649 9.58 0.04 15.78
N GLN A 650 8.80 1.08 15.48
CA GLN A 650 9.33 2.43 15.28
C GLN A 650 10.08 2.96 16.52
N ALA A 651 9.70 2.56 17.75
CA ALA A 651 10.48 2.88 18.95
C ALA A 651 11.87 2.22 18.93
N ASP A 652 11.96 0.94 18.57
CA ASP A 652 13.25 0.24 18.40
C ASP A 652 14.11 0.86 17.29
N ARG A 653 13.49 1.51 16.28
CA ARG A 653 14.20 2.22 15.21
C ARG A 653 14.77 3.55 15.72
N ILE A 654 13.97 4.33 16.44
CA ILE A 654 14.41 5.61 17.04
C ILE A 654 15.59 5.36 17.99
N LEU A 655 15.45 4.44 18.94
CA LEU A 655 16.52 4.11 19.90
C LEU A 655 17.81 3.61 19.24
N ARG A 656 17.70 2.84 18.14
CA ARG A 656 18.88 2.45 17.34
C ARG A 656 19.50 3.64 16.60
N ALA A 657 18.69 4.47 15.95
CA ALA A 657 19.16 5.64 15.22
C ALA A 657 19.82 6.67 16.15
N GLU A 658 19.29 6.89 17.36
CA GLU A 658 19.90 7.72 18.40
C GLU A 658 21.23 7.14 18.89
N ALA A 659 21.31 5.82 19.11
CA ALA A 659 22.54 5.15 19.52
C ALA A 659 23.62 5.14 18.40
N GLU A 660 23.22 5.07 17.13
CA GLU A 660 24.12 5.15 15.97
C GLU A 660 24.58 6.60 15.73
N ALA A 661 23.67 7.58 15.78
CA ALA A 661 24.00 9.00 15.72
C ALA A 661 24.92 9.42 16.89
N GLY A 662 24.70 8.87 18.09
CA GLY A 662 25.55 9.05 19.26
C GLY A 662 26.98 8.56 19.02
N LYS A 663 27.16 7.35 18.48
CA LYS A 663 28.48 6.81 18.10
C LYS A 663 29.18 7.66 17.05
N VAL A 664 28.47 8.03 15.97
CA VAL A 664 29.02 8.90 14.91
C VAL A 664 29.41 10.27 15.47
N ALA A 665 28.61 10.86 16.35
CA ALA A 665 28.95 12.11 17.03
C ALA A 665 30.15 11.96 18.01
N GLU A 666 30.38 10.79 18.57
CA GLU A 666 31.55 10.50 19.41
C GLU A 666 32.82 10.30 18.58
N GLU A 667 32.74 9.64 17.42
CA GLU A 667 33.84 9.51 16.45
C GLU A 667 34.20 10.87 15.81
N LEU A 668 33.21 11.71 15.52
CA LEU A 668 33.39 13.10 15.07
C LEU A 668 33.97 14.03 16.17
N LYS A 669 33.82 13.68 17.45
CA LYS A 669 34.52 14.34 18.56
C LYS A 669 35.98 13.85 18.67
N LYS A 670 36.21 12.54 18.56
CA LYS A 670 37.56 11.94 18.60
C LYS A 670 38.46 12.42 17.46
N THR A 671 37.89 12.77 16.29
CA THR A 671 38.62 13.35 15.15
C THR A 671 38.90 14.86 15.23
N LYS A 672 38.57 15.54 16.35
CA LYS A 672 38.82 16.98 16.54
C LYS A 672 39.89 17.36 17.57
N ILE A 673 40.68 16.41 18.09
CA ILE A 673 41.84 16.71 18.95
C ILE A 673 43.08 15.94 18.47
N SER A 674 43.82 16.52 17.52
CA SER A 674 45.29 16.39 17.40
C SER A 674 45.82 17.23 16.24
N ASP A 675 46.57 18.29 16.54
CA ASP A 675 47.49 18.94 15.61
C ASP A 675 48.86 19.11 16.30
N GLY A 676 49.95 19.06 15.52
CA GLY A 676 51.34 19.26 15.93
C GLY A 676 52.07 17.99 16.43
N GLY A 677 53.04 17.46 15.66
CA GLY A 677 53.91 16.39 16.23
C GLY A 677 54.90 15.56 15.38
N LYS A 678 55.49 16.07 14.27
CA LYS A 678 56.72 15.53 13.60
C LYS A 678 56.98 13.99 13.51
N LYS A 679 56.79 13.46 12.28
CA LYS A 679 57.65 12.50 11.53
C LYS A 679 58.60 11.53 12.29
N LYS A 680 58.49 10.22 11.97
CA LYS A 680 59.53 9.47 11.21
C LYS A 680 59.04 8.10 10.65
N SER A 681 59.57 7.73 9.47
CA SER A 681 59.86 6.40 8.87
C SER A 681 59.15 5.10 9.36
N SER A 682 58.78 4.12 8.50
CA SER A 682 58.97 4.01 7.02
C SER A 682 58.24 2.81 6.37
N SER A 683 58.01 2.92 5.06
CA SER A 683 58.00 1.84 4.03
C SER A 683 57.09 0.60 4.16
N LYS A 684 56.07 0.54 3.31
CA LYS A 684 56.02 -0.33 2.10
C LYS A 684 54.87 0.15 1.20
N SER A 685 55.16 0.91 0.15
CA SER A 685 55.42 0.40 -1.21
C SER A 685 54.22 -0.30 -1.84
N SER A 686 53.41 0.49 -2.56
CA SER A 686 52.49 -0.01 -3.58
C SER A 686 53.24 -0.82 -4.64
N ASN A 687 52.62 -1.89 -5.14
CA ASN A 687 52.92 -2.35 -6.49
C ASN A 687 51.63 -2.80 -7.17
N ASP A 688 51.45 -2.39 -8.42
CA ASP A 688 50.28 -2.73 -9.23
C ASP A 688 50.43 -4.16 -9.78
N GLY A 689 49.35 -4.95 -9.77
CA GLY A 689 49.44 -6.41 -9.81
C GLY A 689 48.26 -7.08 -10.47
N LYS A 690 48.18 -6.98 -11.81
CA LYS A 690 47.16 -7.66 -12.62
C LYS A 690 47.25 -9.18 -12.52
N ASN A 691 46.56 -9.78 -11.56
CA ASN A 691 46.14 -11.18 -11.66
C ASN A 691 44.74 -11.25 -12.26
N LYS A 692 44.62 -11.89 -13.43
CA LYS A 692 43.33 -12.36 -13.93
C LYS A 692 42.77 -13.37 -12.93
N ALA A 693 41.58 -13.14 -12.40
CA ALA A 693 40.83 -14.24 -11.82
C ALA A 693 40.60 -15.29 -12.92
N ALA A 694 40.79 -16.57 -12.59
CA ALA A 694 40.29 -17.65 -13.42
C ALA A 694 38.73 -17.59 -13.41
N PRO A 695 38.04 -18.24 -14.35
CA PRO A 695 36.59 -18.39 -14.26
C PRO A 695 36.22 -18.95 -12.88
N GLU A 696 35.25 -18.34 -12.19
CA GLU A 696 34.70 -18.99 -10.99
C GLU A 696 34.07 -20.32 -11.40
N PRO A 697 34.32 -21.43 -10.67
CA PRO A 697 33.73 -22.70 -11.01
C PRO A 697 32.21 -22.63 -10.88
N GLU A 698 31.52 -23.20 -11.86
CA GLU A 698 30.07 -23.21 -11.96
C GLU A 698 29.42 -23.79 -10.68
N ILE A 699 28.30 -23.21 -10.26
CA ILE A 699 27.62 -23.63 -9.03
C ILE A 699 26.92 -24.98 -9.30
N THR A 700 27.63 -26.06 -8.97
CA THR A 700 27.18 -27.46 -9.13
C THR A 700 26.56 -28.04 -7.86
N ILE A 701 25.58 -28.93 -8.04
CA ILE A 701 24.86 -29.64 -6.97
C ILE A 701 25.78 -30.50 -6.11
N SER A 702 26.91 -30.96 -6.65
CA SER A 702 27.90 -31.77 -5.92
C SER A 702 28.62 -31.02 -4.79
N ARG A 703 28.37 -29.71 -4.63
CA ARG A 703 28.80 -28.91 -3.46
C ARG A 703 27.89 -29.05 -2.23
N LEU A 704 26.68 -29.59 -2.37
CA LEU A 704 25.78 -29.83 -1.25
C LEU A 704 26.13 -31.12 -0.50
N ASP A 705 26.03 -31.09 0.83
CA ASP A 705 26.13 -32.26 1.70
C ASP A 705 24.74 -32.75 2.10
N ILE A 706 24.04 -33.38 1.16
CA ILE A 706 22.75 -34.03 1.44
C ILE A 706 23.03 -35.47 1.88
N ARG A 707 22.50 -35.87 3.03
CA ARG A 707 22.68 -37.22 3.60
C ARG A 707 21.35 -37.86 3.98
N VAL A 708 21.36 -39.19 4.09
CA VAL A 708 20.28 -40.00 4.68
C VAL A 708 20.27 -39.80 6.19
N GLY A 709 19.31 -39.02 6.70
CA GLY A 709 19.05 -38.84 8.11
C GLY A 709 18.02 -39.84 8.65
N LEU A 710 18.12 -40.20 9.93
CA LEU A 710 17.12 -40.96 10.68
C LEU A 710 16.63 -40.12 11.87
N ILE A 711 15.34 -39.78 11.90
CA ILE A 711 14.73 -39.02 12.99
C ILE A 711 14.62 -39.93 14.23
N LYS A 712 15.55 -39.75 15.19
CA LYS A 712 15.59 -40.49 16.46
C LYS A 712 14.51 -40.03 17.41
N LYS A 713 14.15 -38.75 17.34
CA LYS A 713 13.14 -38.12 18.17
C LYS A 713 12.58 -36.89 17.46
N ALA A 714 11.27 -36.71 17.50
CA ALA A 714 10.60 -35.47 17.13
C ALA A 714 9.75 -34.97 18.32
N GLN A 715 9.62 -33.66 18.48
CA GLN A 715 8.73 -33.02 19.45
C GLN A 715 8.29 -31.65 18.93
N LYS A 716 7.12 -31.15 19.35
CA LYS A 716 6.72 -29.77 19.02
C LYS A 716 7.65 -28.77 19.70
N HIS A 717 7.95 -27.66 19.03
CA HIS A 717 8.77 -26.58 19.58
C HIS A 717 8.02 -25.90 20.74
N PRO A 718 8.65 -25.67 21.91
CA PRO A 718 7.97 -25.13 23.08
C PRO A 718 7.31 -23.76 22.81
N ASP A 719 8.03 -22.86 22.14
CA ASP A 719 7.58 -21.49 21.87
C ASP A 719 7.03 -21.26 20.43
N ALA A 720 6.62 -22.31 19.72
CA ALA A 720 6.13 -22.16 18.34
C ALA A 720 5.21 -23.30 17.82
N ASP A 721 3.91 -23.00 17.68
CA ASP A 721 2.87 -23.95 17.23
C ASP A 721 3.10 -24.57 15.83
N SER A 722 3.95 -23.96 15.00
CA SER A 722 4.22 -24.38 13.62
C SER A 722 5.56 -25.07 13.42
N LEU A 723 6.36 -25.29 14.47
CA LEU A 723 7.71 -25.85 14.38
C LEU A 723 7.82 -27.19 15.13
N TYR A 724 8.50 -28.15 14.52
CA TYR A 724 9.06 -29.30 15.23
C TYR A 724 10.49 -28.99 15.68
N VAL A 725 10.98 -29.78 16.63
CA VAL A 725 12.39 -29.90 16.98
C VAL A 725 12.73 -31.38 16.86
N GLU A 726 13.66 -31.71 15.99
CA GLU A 726 14.06 -33.07 15.66
C GLU A 726 15.51 -33.35 16.10
N GLU A 727 15.75 -34.55 16.61
CA GLU A 727 17.09 -35.10 16.81
C GLU A 727 17.33 -36.11 15.67
N ILE A 728 18.16 -35.72 14.70
CA ILE A 728 18.36 -36.49 13.46
C ILE A 728 19.79 -37.03 13.39
N ASP A 729 19.90 -38.35 13.39
CA ASP A 729 21.14 -39.08 13.15
C ASP A 729 21.48 -39.01 11.66
N VAL A 730 22.63 -38.40 11.35
CA VAL A 730 23.17 -38.24 9.99
C VAL A 730 24.54 -38.93 9.85
N GLY A 731 24.75 -40.02 10.60
CA GLY A 731 26.02 -40.78 10.64
C GLY A 731 27.18 -40.04 11.29
N GLU A 732 26.89 -39.10 12.19
CA GLU A 732 27.86 -38.36 13.00
C GLU A 732 27.81 -38.85 14.46
N GLU A 733 28.83 -38.56 15.26
CA GLU A 733 28.95 -39.04 16.65
C GLU A 733 27.74 -38.66 17.54
N GLN A 734 27.06 -37.56 17.22
CA GLN A 734 25.85 -37.10 17.89
C GLN A 734 24.76 -36.76 16.86
N PRO A 735 23.48 -37.08 17.12
CA PRO A 735 22.36 -36.59 16.31
C PRO A 735 22.33 -35.06 16.27
N ARG A 736 22.05 -34.50 15.10
CA ARG A 736 21.91 -33.05 14.93
C ARG A 736 20.54 -32.57 15.40
N THR A 737 20.50 -31.44 16.08
CA THR A 737 19.25 -30.71 16.32
C THR A 737 18.79 -30.03 15.04
N VAL A 738 17.59 -30.33 14.59
CA VAL A 738 16.93 -29.67 13.45
C VAL A 738 15.62 -29.03 13.94
N VAL A 739 15.15 -28.00 13.22
CA VAL A 739 13.88 -27.31 13.51
C VAL A 739 13.09 -27.15 12.21
N SER A 740 12.16 -28.06 11.92
CA SER A 740 11.34 -28.02 10.69
C SER A 740 10.02 -27.26 10.86
N GLY A 741 9.43 -26.82 9.73
CA GLY A 741 8.11 -26.19 9.67
C GLY A 741 6.93 -27.15 9.50
N LEU A 742 7.11 -28.46 9.76
CA LEU A 742 6.24 -29.51 9.25
C LEU A 742 4.95 -29.77 10.06
N VAL A 743 4.75 -29.12 11.21
CA VAL A 743 3.62 -29.37 12.16
C VAL A 743 2.23 -29.22 11.53
N LYS A 744 2.11 -28.43 10.46
CA LYS A 744 0.84 -28.22 9.73
C LYS A 744 0.54 -29.27 8.67
N TYR A 745 1.51 -30.11 8.34
CA TYR A 745 1.49 -30.96 7.14
C TYR A 745 1.69 -32.44 7.46
N ILE A 746 2.51 -32.77 8.47
CA ILE A 746 2.87 -34.13 8.85
C ILE A 746 2.59 -34.31 10.35
N PRO A 747 1.77 -35.29 10.77
CA PRO A 747 1.55 -35.61 12.19
C PRO A 747 2.84 -36.00 12.93
N LEU A 748 2.87 -35.84 14.25
CA LEU A 748 4.09 -36.09 15.04
C LEU A 748 4.46 -37.58 15.06
N GLU A 749 3.44 -38.42 15.12
CA GLU A 749 3.49 -39.87 14.98
C GLU A 749 4.06 -40.34 13.63
N GLU A 750 3.92 -39.52 12.57
CA GLU A 750 4.49 -39.78 11.24
C GLU A 750 5.92 -39.24 11.06
N MET A 751 6.46 -38.49 12.01
CA MET A 751 7.84 -38.01 11.98
C MET A 751 8.82 -38.98 12.65
N GLN A 752 8.35 -39.75 13.64
CA GLN A 752 9.19 -40.57 14.50
C GLN A 752 9.78 -41.79 13.78
N ASN A 753 11.08 -42.07 14.00
CA ASN A 753 11.83 -43.20 13.40
C ASN A 753 11.91 -43.19 11.85
N ARG A 754 11.56 -42.08 11.20
CA ARG A 754 11.50 -41.96 9.73
C ARG A 754 12.88 -41.65 9.14
N LYS A 755 13.18 -42.22 7.97
CA LYS A 755 14.35 -41.86 7.16
C LYS A 755 14.00 -40.73 6.20
N VAL A 756 14.88 -39.74 6.09
CA VAL A 756 14.67 -38.50 5.34
C VAL A 756 15.97 -38.01 4.70
N CYS A 757 15.90 -37.24 3.62
CA CYS A 757 17.06 -36.54 3.08
C CYS A 757 17.32 -35.22 3.85
N VAL A 758 18.57 -34.97 4.23
CA VAL A 758 18.96 -33.87 5.14
C VAL A 758 20.16 -33.11 4.58
N LEU A 759 20.03 -31.80 4.39
CA LEU A 759 21.12 -30.92 3.99
C LEU A 759 21.95 -30.48 5.21
N CYS A 760 23.21 -30.92 5.25
CA CYS A 760 24.08 -30.88 6.42
C CYS A 760 25.16 -29.78 6.40
N ASN A 761 25.44 -29.15 5.26
CA ASN A 761 26.47 -28.10 5.15
C ASN A 761 25.94 -26.66 5.06
N LEU A 762 24.65 -26.42 5.37
CA LEU A 762 24.14 -25.07 5.60
C LEU A 762 24.70 -24.47 6.90
N LYS A 763 24.86 -23.13 6.94
CA LYS A 763 25.17 -22.41 8.17
C LYS A 763 24.02 -22.56 9.19
N PRO A 764 24.28 -23.06 10.42
CA PRO A 764 23.24 -23.23 11.44
C PRO A 764 22.45 -21.94 11.75
N ALA A 765 21.13 -22.07 11.86
CA ALA A 765 20.19 -20.96 12.02
C ALA A 765 19.41 -21.06 13.33
N THR A 766 19.25 -19.94 14.04
CA THR A 766 18.45 -19.89 15.28
C THR A 766 16.99 -19.59 14.95
N MET A 767 16.12 -20.56 15.20
CA MET A 767 14.67 -20.47 15.00
C MET A 767 14.00 -20.50 16.38
N ARG A 768 13.33 -19.39 16.75
CA ARG A 768 12.57 -19.24 18.01
C ARG A 768 13.34 -19.56 19.31
N GLY A 769 14.68 -19.50 19.25
CA GLY A 769 15.59 -19.75 20.37
C GLY A 769 16.44 -21.01 20.21
N ILE A 770 15.94 -22.00 19.46
CA ILE A 770 16.63 -23.27 19.20
C ILE A 770 17.47 -23.16 17.91
N LYS A 771 18.67 -23.75 17.92
CA LYS A 771 19.63 -23.66 16.80
C LYS A 771 19.53 -24.90 15.90
N SER A 772 18.90 -24.76 14.74
CA SER A 772 18.90 -25.81 13.71
C SER A 772 20.30 -25.95 13.10
N GLN A 773 20.82 -27.17 13.08
CA GLN A 773 22.18 -27.54 12.66
C GLN A 773 22.22 -28.21 11.28
N ALA A 774 21.05 -28.47 10.69
CA ALA A 774 20.83 -28.99 9.34
C ALA A 774 19.42 -28.60 8.89
N MET A 775 18.96 -29.12 7.75
CA MET A 775 17.61 -28.89 7.21
C MET A 775 17.07 -30.19 6.59
N VAL A 776 15.84 -30.58 6.92
CA VAL A 776 15.17 -31.73 6.28
C VAL A 776 14.56 -31.29 4.96
N LEU A 777 14.78 -32.07 3.90
CA LEU A 777 14.23 -31.79 2.57
C LEU A 777 12.80 -32.31 2.44
N ALA A 778 11.91 -31.47 1.92
CA ALA A 778 10.51 -31.79 1.67
C ALA A 778 10.03 -31.22 0.33
N ALA A 779 9.24 -31.99 -0.42
CA ALA A 779 8.52 -31.50 -1.59
C ALA A 779 7.24 -30.77 -1.17
N SER A 780 6.92 -29.69 -1.88
CA SER A 780 5.64 -28.98 -1.76
C SER A 780 4.91 -28.98 -3.10
N ASN A 781 3.59 -29.12 -3.06
CA ASN A 781 2.75 -28.81 -4.21
C ASN A 781 2.71 -27.29 -4.48
N SER A 782 2.18 -26.90 -5.65
CA SER A 782 2.27 -25.55 -6.21
C SER A 782 1.43 -24.47 -5.50
N ASP A 783 0.45 -24.87 -4.69
CA ASP A 783 -0.35 -23.96 -3.84
C ASP A 783 0.09 -23.98 -2.37
N HIS A 784 1.16 -24.73 -2.04
CA HIS A 784 1.69 -24.93 -0.69
C HIS A 784 0.68 -25.50 0.33
N THR A 785 -0.39 -26.16 -0.12
CA THR A 785 -1.36 -26.83 0.77
C THR A 785 -0.89 -28.20 1.26
N LYS A 786 0.00 -28.88 0.51
CA LYS A 786 0.54 -30.20 0.85
C LYS A 786 2.07 -30.21 0.78
N VAL A 787 2.68 -30.76 1.82
CA VAL A 787 4.13 -30.97 1.94
C VAL A 787 4.41 -32.42 2.32
N GLU A 788 5.39 -33.05 1.67
CA GLU A 788 5.81 -34.44 1.89
C GLU A 788 7.33 -34.52 2.05
N LEU A 789 7.82 -35.39 2.93
CA LEU A 789 9.25 -35.61 3.11
C LEU A 789 9.89 -36.25 1.88
N VAL A 790 11.14 -35.88 1.57
CA VAL A 790 11.96 -36.62 0.59
C VAL A 790 12.58 -37.83 1.29
N GLU A 791 12.09 -39.01 0.94
CA GLU A 791 12.42 -40.28 1.57
C GLU A 791 13.47 -41.05 0.75
N PRO A 792 14.62 -41.43 1.33
CA PRO A 792 15.53 -42.38 0.71
C PRO A 792 15.00 -43.82 0.87
N PRO A 793 15.47 -44.78 0.05
CA PRO A 793 15.06 -46.19 0.16
C PRO A 793 15.21 -46.74 1.58
N SER A 794 14.31 -47.64 1.99
CA SER A 794 14.29 -48.20 3.35
C SER A 794 15.59 -48.92 3.74
N SER A 795 16.31 -49.48 2.77
CA SER A 795 17.62 -50.14 2.90
C SER A 795 18.83 -49.19 2.81
N ALA A 796 18.67 -47.90 2.51
CA ALA A 796 19.76 -46.92 2.48
C ALA A 796 20.41 -46.75 3.87
N LYS A 797 21.71 -46.50 3.93
CA LYS A 797 22.46 -46.44 5.20
C LYS A 797 22.31 -45.05 5.82
N VAL A 798 22.21 -44.97 7.14
CA VAL A 798 22.16 -43.67 7.84
C VAL A 798 23.53 -42.99 7.74
N GLY A 799 23.53 -41.69 7.44
CA GLY A 799 24.72 -40.90 7.11
C GLY A 799 25.25 -41.08 5.69
N GLU A 800 24.63 -41.92 4.87
CA GLU A 800 25.01 -42.07 3.47
C GLU A 800 24.75 -40.78 2.69
N ARG A 801 25.76 -40.31 1.94
CA ARG A 801 25.62 -39.12 1.10
C ARG A 801 24.75 -39.41 -0.12
N VAL A 802 23.74 -38.57 -0.34
CA VAL A 802 22.93 -38.57 -1.56
C VAL A 802 23.77 -38.05 -2.72
N THR A 803 23.71 -38.77 -3.84
CA THR A 803 24.48 -38.53 -5.06
C THR A 803 23.54 -38.15 -6.21
N PHE A 804 24.12 -37.64 -7.30
CA PHE A 804 23.39 -37.20 -8.49
C PHE A 804 24.15 -37.71 -9.72
N PRO A 805 23.61 -38.65 -10.50
CA PRO A 805 24.30 -39.20 -11.68
C PRO A 805 24.78 -38.12 -12.66
N GLY A 806 26.08 -38.10 -12.95
CA GLY A 806 26.70 -37.08 -13.82
C GLY A 806 27.22 -35.82 -13.11
N PHE A 807 26.97 -35.64 -11.81
CA PHE A 807 27.52 -34.53 -11.02
C PHE A 807 28.53 -35.04 -9.99
N GLU A 808 29.79 -35.18 -10.42
CA GLU A 808 30.89 -35.53 -9.52
C GLU A 808 31.36 -34.33 -8.69
N GLY A 809 31.94 -34.60 -7.50
CA GLY A 809 32.51 -33.58 -6.62
C GLY A 809 32.26 -33.83 -5.13
N ASN A 810 33.11 -33.21 -4.30
CA ASN A 810 33.01 -33.22 -2.85
C ASN A 810 32.19 -32.01 -2.35
N PRO A 811 31.47 -32.12 -1.21
CA PRO A 811 30.70 -31.01 -0.68
C PRO A 811 31.61 -29.91 -0.12
N ASP A 812 31.12 -28.67 -0.08
CA ASP A 812 31.72 -27.62 0.76
C ASP A 812 31.62 -28.08 2.24
N GLU A 813 32.66 -27.91 3.07
CA GLU A 813 32.56 -28.17 4.53
C GLU A 813 31.45 -27.34 5.19
N LEU A 814 31.30 -26.10 4.74
CA LEU A 814 30.20 -25.21 5.09
C LEU A 814 29.92 -24.27 3.92
N LEU A 815 28.67 -24.26 3.43
CA LEU A 815 28.22 -23.37 2.35
C LEU A 815 28.34 -21.91 2.80
N ASN A 816 29.08 -21.12 2.03
CA ASN A 816 29.22 -19.68 2.27
C ASN A 816 27.90 -18.94 1.92
N PRO A 817 27.16 -18.36 2.89
CA PRO A 817 25.86 -17.74 2.60
C PRO A 817 25.93 -16.55 1.64
N LYS A 818 27.10 -15.91 1.51
CA LYS A 818 27.30 -14.83 0.53
C LYS A 818 27.33 -15.32 -0.92
N LYS A 819 27.59 -16.61 -1.16
CA LYS A 819 27.61 -17.21 -2.50
C LYS A 819 26.27 -17.80 -2.93
N LYS A 820 25.22 -17.71 -2.09
CA LYS A 820 23.84 -18.16 -2.40
C LYS A 820 23.74 -19.58 -2.98
N VAL A 821 24.65 -20.48 -2.60
CA VAL A 821 24.86 -21.77 -3.30
C VAL A 821 23.62 -22.66 -3.22
N TRP A 822 23.01 -22.77 -2.03
CA TRP A 822 21.76 -23.50 -1.87
C TRP A 822 20.62 -22.83 -2.65
N GLU A 823 20.54 -21.50 -2.56
CA GLU A 823 19.46 -20.71 -3.16
C GLU A 823 19.49 -20.72 -4.69
N THR A 824 20.67 -20.87 -5.30
CA THR A 824 20.86 -21.09 -6.75
C THR A 824 20.54 -22.52 -7.18
N LEU A 825 20.68 -23.53 -6.31
CA LEU A 825 20.49 -24.93 -6.64
C LEU A 825 19.06 -25.45 -6.35
N GLN A 826 18.39 -24.89 -5.34
CA GLN A 826 17.04 -25.31 -4.93
C GLN A 826 15.96 -25.03 -5.98
N VAL A 827 16.20 -24.11 -6.92
CA VAL A 827 15.19 -23.77 -7.96
C VAL A 827 15.00 -24.88 -8.97
N ASP A 828 16.00 -25.75 -9.13
CA ASP A 828 15.99 -26.91 -10.01
C ASP A 828 15.72 -28.24 -9.27
N LEU A 829 15.47 -28.18 -7.96
CA LEU A 829 15.12 -29.34 -7.12
C LEU A 829 13.60 -29.56 -7.11
N GLN A 830 13.14 -30.67 -7.69
CA GLN A 830 11.73 -31.00 -7.84
C GLN A 830 11.46 -32.51 -7.76
N SER A 831 10.25 -32.92 -7.37
CA SER A 831 9.78 -34.28 -7.65
C SER A 831 9.31 -34.39 -9.10
N ASN A 832 9.52 -35.53 -9.76
CA ASN A 832 9.05 -35.79 -11.12
C ASN A 832 7.69 -36.52 -11.15
N GLY A 833 7.19 -36.84 -12.35
CA GLY A 833 5.94 -37.60 -12.53
C GLY A 833 5.94 -39.02 -11.95
N GLU A 834 7.12 -39.63 -11.72
CA GLU A 834 7.29 -40.95 -11.09
C GLU A 834 7.51 -40.87 -9.56
N LEU A 835 7.23 -39.69 -8.98
CA LEU A 835 7.46 -39.34 -7.57
C LEU A 835 8.92 -39.45 -7.12
N VAL A 836 9.87 -39.43 -8.06
CA VAL A 836 11.31 -39.43 -7.78
C VAL A 836 11.77 -37.99 -7.53
N ALA A 837 12.55 -37.78 -6.49
CA ALA A 837 13.21 -36.50 -6.25
C ALA A 837 14.39 -36.30 -7.22
N CYS A 838 14.43 -35.17 -7.91
CA CYS A 838 15.44 -34.85 -8.92
C CYS A 838 16.03 -33.44 -8.75
N TYR A 839 17.24 -33.24 -9.28
CA TYR A 839 17.84 -31.94 -9.60
C TYR A 839 18.05 -31.88 -11.13
N LYS A 840 17.44 -30.91 -11.84
CA LYS A 840 17.49 -30.85 -13.32
C LYS A 840 17.15 -32.20 -13.97
N ASP A 841 16.08 -32.82 -13.48
CA ASP A 841 15.57 -34.15 -13.81
C ASP A 841 16.51 -35.35 -13.53
N VAL A 842 17.75 -35.12 -13.09
CA VAL A 842 18.67 -36.15 -12.57
C VAL A 842 18.26 -36.57 -11.15
N PRO A 843 18.04 -37.88 -10.89
CA PRO A 843 17.50 -38.34 -9.61
C PRO A 843 18.50 -38.24 -8.45
N LEU A 844 17.98 -37.97 -7.24
CA LEU A 844 18.70 -38.12 -5.98
C LEU A 844 18.91 -39.62 -5.70
N THR A 845 20.17 -40.10 -5.72
CA THR A 845 20.51 -41.53 -5.56
C THR A 845 21.27 -41.85 -4.28
N THR A 846 20.97 -43.03 -3.74
CA THR A 846 21.76 -43.75 -2.73
C THR A 846 22.21 -45.09 -3.32
N SER A 847 23.13 -45.81 -2.67
CA SER A 847 23.49 -47.19 -3.03
C SER A 847 22.33 -48.19 -2.94
N ALA A 848 21.23 -47.82 -2.29
CA ALA A 848 19.99 -48.58 -2.20
C ALA A 848 18.93 -48.18 -3.25
N GLY A 849 19.18 -47.16 -4.09
CA GLY A 849 18.25 -46.67 -5.11
C GLY A 849 17.89 -45.18 -4.97
N VAL A 850 16.86 -44.75 -5.72
CA VAL A 850 16.42 -43.35 -5.81
C VAL A 850 15.60 -42.90 -4.60
N CYS A 851 15.73 -41.62 -4.23
CA CYS A 851 14.89 -40.98 -3.22
C CYS A 851 13.54 -40.56 -3.84
N LYS A 852 12.46 -40.65 -3.07
CA LYS A 852 11.09 -40.43 -3.53
C LYS A 852 10.27 -39.54 -2.57
N VAL A 853 9.09 -39.15 -3.04
CA VAL A 853 8.01 -38.56 -2.22
C VAL A 853 6.75 -39.43 -2.36
N SER A 854 5.74 -39.25 -1.50
CA SER A 854 4.64 -40.22 -1.40
C SER A 854 3.50 -39.99 -2.40
N SER A 855 3.25 -38.76 -2.87
CA SER A 855 2.29 -38.49 -3.95
C SER A 855 2.42 -37.13 -4.68
N ILE A 856 3.26 -36.20 -4.22
CA ILE A 856 3.46 -34.91 -4.91
C ILE A 856 4.28 -35.13 -6.20
N GLN A 857 3.62 -35.01 -7.35
CA GLN A 857 4.28 -34.90 -8.67
C GLN A 857 4.61 -33.44 -8.97
N ASN A 858 5.75 -33.18 -9.62
CA ASN A 858 6.16 -31.86 -10.12
C ASN A 858 6.17 -30.75 -9.03
N GLY A 859 6.50 -31.12 -7.79
CA GLY A 859 6.53 -30.21 -6.64
C GLY A 859 7.96 -29.77 -6.31
N SER A 860 8.14 -28.50 -5.97
CA SER A 860 9.47 -27.98 -5.61
C SER A 860 9.94 -28.56 -4.28
N ILE A 861 11.17 -29.06 -4.24
CA ILE A 861 11.83 -29.58 -3.03
C ILE A 861 12.63 -28.45 -2.37
N ARG A 862 12.47 -28.30 -1.05
CA ARG A 862 13.15 -27.28 -0.23
C ARG A 862 13.53 -27.83 1.14
#